data_AF-A0A1E4DGN6-F1
#
_entry.id   AF-A0A1E4DGN6-F1
#
_cell.length_a   1.000
_cell.length_b   1.000
_cell.length_c   1.000
_cell.angle_alpha   90.00
_cell.angle_beta   90.00
_cell.angle_gamma   90.00
#
_symmetry.space_group_name_H-M   'P 1'
#
loop_
_entity.id
_entity.type
_entity.pdbx_description
1 polymer ?
#
loop_
_entity_poly.entity_id
_entity_poly.type
_entity_poly.pdbx_seq_one_letter_code
_entity_poly.pdbx_strand_id
1 'polypeptide(L)'
;MAKRQSGTVSWAASEEWDVRTLESARGGRRGATETPDPFLANLTATKRWEVEQTLTATPKARRGETAPAPLTLDVEGDPDDVYIVMTRYASGAIRFHMPNEPARRGRRRSTRALYRFSIPVPAAPLAEPGGRRGFISAAIKAVVLKVAGKLADYALAKLALLWETATWKYKGRREGWLSVTADGLGGQQMLPAADLSSLSATGRNLLFVHGTFSSTAAAFNGLARTRGSHGKTFFDEMQDLYGNRIYGFDHFTLSRTPEENVRMLLEALPDRTTTFDVITHSRGGLVLRHLVERRERFGALADRFAVGRAVLVASPNGGTPLASPDHVTQYTNWLSNVLELFPDNPFTTGVEFVSEALSWIARRLVGSLPGLASMDNNGEIIQALQAAPNPPGQAYSALVANFEPDAGLLQRIIDAGADLFFPTANDLVVPTEGGWRVDPGNGSVPAIPGDRVGCFGVGGNLSQQHPVNHVNFFQDPGTVDFLVRALRGESQVVTPIDCNRDLPTGRRRGAALQKTSPAAIPIAPREEQAPTRPVLPAVQVNPPVIAVEPYPEPDDVFHIALIAPKAGAEEAQLIATFRNARVMEHLHTGTSKTTAAGRRVAGDHAPTQWDRIKAGQAHIHGYINGDPAYPQLPDETALQQMGSALFMALFPGQVRRLYDAARSEQVSQRLNLIFTSDIGWIADQSWEFIYDPDRRTFLALEEVNFTRNVLTAIPAERIPARPTMRILVVVAQPLGLGALSVEEEADVIRSGFRRLLDAGLAEVELLLDATPELLHRALESASAPIDVLHFIGHGEYNEQTDCGYLIFENQDGGEQRLDSSTLRQIVCRRGIRLVCLNACETGRGGRQDFSRGVAQALIAGGVPAVVANQYPVLDVSATAFSRHFYWALAMGHPIGDAAREARVSVNYAISGEAIDWAVPVVFARNPAQRLCVPRTAAGYERTRRAVVRQRRRAVEDRIKIGIWNAHRMIPHLPEICDRLTKTQNQYAFETVSFPAPIGIWRREQEKDQAFVVAETLYDRLKSKPKELGVDTLICMINFPMKDARTRYLYYWRRDPLIVTSTFGLLEQLNEREFTVERMMAHLAAAVVAGIPPHPRRVGPADCPLFYNEQRDIRLIAGRLTFCASCRKQFKDKAAQERLRAAERILAAYS
;
A
#
# COMPACT_ATOMS: atom_id res chain seq x y z
N MET A 1 -42.84 -0.15 10.16
CA MET A 1 -43.36 0.82 9.17
C MET A 1 -43.32 2.19 9.83
N ALA A 2 -42.31 3.01 9.52
CA ALA A 2 -42.17 4.34 10.12
C ALA A 2 -43.32 5.26 9.67
N LYS A 3 -43.98 5.93 10.63
CA LYS A 3 -45.04 6.92 10.38
C LYS A 3 -44.44 8.12 9.62
N ARG A 4 -45.00 8.45 8.45
CA ARG A 4 -44.64 9.67 7.69
C ARG A 4 -45.04 10.91 8.49
N GLN A 5 -44.11 11.82 8.73
CA GLN A 5 -44.39 13.09 9.41
C GLN A 5 -44.33 14.26 8.41
N SER A 6 -45.28 15.19 8.52
CA SER A 6 -45.56 16.19 7.49
C SER A 6 -44.73 17.47 7.66
N GLY A 7 -43.90 17.76 6.65
CA GLY A 7 -43.42 19.09 6.25
C GLY A 7 -43.70 19.32 4.76
N THR A 8 -43.12 20.35 4.13
CA THR A 8 -43.24 20.60 2.67
C THR A 8 -42.80 19.39 1.83
N VAL A 9 -41.86 18.60 2.36
CA VAL A 9 -41.39 17.31 1.86
C VAL A 9 -41.68 16.24 2.91
N SER A 10 -42.27 15.10 2.51
CA SER A 10 -42.53 14.00 3.44
C SER A 10 -41.28 13.18 3.66
N TRP A 11 -40.92 12.93 4.92
CA TRP A 11 -39.73 12.15 5.26
C TRP A 11 -40.01 11.04 6.26
N ALA A 12 -39.16 10.02 6.25
CA ALA A 12 -39.16 8.95 7.24
C ALA A 12 -37.72 8.65 7.65
N ALA A 13 -37.49 8.55 8.95
CA ALA A 13 -36.23 8.07 9.50
C ALA A 13 -36.36 6.61 9.96
N SER A 14 -35.24 5.89 10.03
CA SER A 14 -35.18 4.56 10.67
C SER A 14 -35.79 4.59 12.08
N GLU A 15 -36.48 3.52 12.49
CA GLU A 15 -37.27 3.47 13.73
C GLU A 15 -36.45 3.77 15.01
N GLU A 16 -35.12 3.60 14.92
CA GLU A 16 -34.09 3.81 15.96
C GLU A 16 -33.75 5.29 16.24
N TRP A 17 -34.28 6.24 15.46
CA TRP A 17 -34.01 7.67 15.62
C TRP A 17 -35.26 8.44 16.03
N ASP A 18 -35.11 9.39 16.97
CA ASP A 18 -36.09 10.45 17.25
C ASP A 18 -35.65 11.69 16.47
N VAL A 19 -36.33 11.93 15.36
CA VAL A 19 -36.06 13.06 14.48
C VAL A 19 -37.18 14.07 14.67
N ARG A 20 -36.82 15.31 14.97
CA ARG A 20 -37.77 16.40 15.17
C ARG A 20 -37.54 17.48 14.13
N THR A 21 -38.63 18.02 13.62
CA THR A 21 -38.59 19.21 12.76
C THR A 21 -38.32 20.44 13.63
N LEU A 22 -37.34 21.25 13.24
CA LEU A 22 -37.26 22.62 13.71
C LEU A 22 -38.29 23.42 12.89
N GLU A 23 -39.39 23.83 13.50
CA GLU A 23 -40.37 24.69 12.82
C GLU A 23 -39.73 26.04 12.49
N SER A 24 -39.80 26.47 11.23
CA SER A 24 -39.52 27.85 10.89
C SER A 24 -40.58 28.70 11.58
N ALA A 25 -40.17 29.62 12.46
CA ALA A 25 -41.07 30.49 13.21
C ALA A 25 -42.01 31.25 12.27
N ARG A 26 -43.22 30.72 12.04
CA ARG A 26 -44.36 31.48 11.55
C ARG A 26 -45.04 32.10 12.76
N GLY A 27 -44.71 33.36 13.01
CA GLY A 27 -45.54 34.29 13.76
C GLY A 27 -45.60 34.07 15.27
N GLY A 28 -44.92 34.98 15.99
CA GLY A 28 -45.45 35.54 17.24
C GLY A 28 -45.49 34.62 18.47
N ARG A 29 -44.32 34.28 19.03
CA ARG A 29 -44.12 34.25 20.50
C ARG A 29 -42.63 34.14 20.83
N ARG A 30 -42.18 34.94 21.79
CA ARG A 30 -40.79 35.04 22.28
C ARG A 30 -40.37 33.71 22.95
N GLY A 31 -39.79 32.81 22.17
CA GLY A 31 -38.87 31.77 22.61
C GLY A 31 -37.48 32.07 22.03
N ALA A 32 -36.42 31.76 22.75
CA ALA A 32 -35.04 32.05 22.35
C ALA A 32 -34.77 31.60 20.91
N THR A 33 -34.59 32.56 20.01
CA THR A 33 -34.23 32.32 18.61
C THR A 33 -32.80 31.80 18.55
N GLU A 34 -32.64 30.51 18.19
CA GLU A 34 -31.34 29.99 17.75
C GLU A 34 -30.82 30.84 16.59
N THR A 35 -29.56 31.23 16.66
CA THR A 35 -28.89 32.02 15.62
C THR A 35 -28.84 31.18 14.33
N PRO A 36 -29.25 31.71 13.16
CA PRO A 36 -29.16 30.98 11.90
C PRO A 36 -27.71 30.57 11.62
N ASP A 37 -27.51 29.36 11.11
CA ASP A 37 -26.19 28.88 10.70
C ASP A 37 -25.64 29.82 9.60
N PRO A 38 -24.49 30.50 9.82
CA PRO A 38 -23.99 31.53 8.91
C PRO A 38 -23.62 30.94 7.54
N PHE A 39 -23.19 29.68 7.48
CA PHE A 39 -22.93 28.99 6.21
C PHE A 39 -24.25 28.76 5.45
N LEU A 40 -25.30 28.30 6.15
CA LEU A 40 -26.60 28.05 5.55
C LEU A 40 -27.30 29.34 5.11
N ALA A 41 -27.19 30.42 5.90
CA ALA A 41 -27.70 31.74 5.57
C ALA A 41 -27.04 32.27 4.29
N ASN A 42 -25.72 32.11 4.16
CA ASN A 42 -25.00 32.47 2.93
C ASN A 42 -25.36 31.54 1.75
N LEU A 43 -25.64 30.26 1.99
CA LEU A 43 -25.98 29.29 0.93
C LEU A 43 -27.35 29.58 0.35
N THR A 44 -28.32 29.83 1.21
CA THR A 44 -29.70 30.22 0.84
C THR A 44 -29.78 31.63 0.27
N ALA A 45 -28.91 32.56 0.70
CA ALA A 45 -28.78 33.89 0.09
C ALA A 45 -28.41 33.83 -1.40
N THR A 46 -27.81 32.73 -1.87
CA THR A 46 -27.58 32.51 -3.31
C THR A 46 -28.88 32.32 -4.11
N LYS A 47 -30.03 32.11 -3.44
CA LYS A 47 -31.34 31.77 -4.03
C LYS A 47 -31.36 30.49 -4.88
N ARG A 48 -30.29 29.69 -4.84
CA ARG A 48 -30.16 28.42 -5.59
C ARG A 48 -30.58 27.20 -4.78
N TRP A 49 -30.60 27.37 -3.47
CA TRP A 49 -30.91 26.31 -2.52
C TRP A 49 -32.04 26.78 -1.64
N GLU A 50 -33.09 25.97 -1.60
CA GLU A 50 -34.18 26.11 -0.66
C GLU A 50 -33.97 25.12 0.46
N VAL A 51 -34.05 25.59 1.71
CA VAL A 51 -34.11 24.71 2.87
C VAL A 51 -35.52 24.17 2.95
N GLU A 52 -35.72 22.95 2.46
CA GLU A 52 -37.01 22.28 2.50
C GLU A 52 -37.37 21.85 3.91
N GLN A 53 -36.36 21.37 4.65
CA GLN A 53 -36.56 20.88 5.99
C GLN A 53 -35.26 20.97 6.80
N THR A 54 -35.34 21.53 8.00
CA THR A 54 -34.31 21.36 9.02
C THR A 54 -34.77 20.31 10.03
N LEU A 55 -33.92 19.32 10.25
CA LEU A 55 -34.15 18.18 11.11
C LEU A 55 -33.09 18.16 12.19
N THR A 56 -33.54 17.94 13.42
CA THR A 56 -32.67 17.59 14.53
C THR A 56 -32.87 16.11 14.80
N ALA A 57 -31.84 15.31 14.54
CA ALA A 57 -31.88 13.88 14.73
C ALA A 57 -31.16 13.52 16.04
N THR A 58 -31.88 12.83 16.92
CA THR A 58 -31.35 12.28 18.17
C THR A 58 -31.57 10.77 18.20
N PRO A 59 -30.57 9.97 18.58
CA PRO A 59 -30.76 8.52 18.65
C PRO A 59 -31.72 8.16 19.78
N LYS A 60 -32.67 7.24 19.56
CA LYS A 60 -33.50 6.70 20.65
C LYS A 60 -32.64 5.73 21.44
N ALA A 61 -32.10 6.19 22.57
CA ALA A 61 -31.26 5.35 23.42
C ALA A 61 -32.01 4.07 23.83
N ARG A 62 -31.58 2.92 23.32
CA ARG A 62 -31.91 1.60 23.88
C ARG A 62 -30.77 1.13 24.77
N ARG A 63 -31.14 0.57 25.92
CA ARG A 63 -30.21 0.11 26.95
C ARG A 63 -29.47 -1.12 26.42
N GLY A 64 -28.18 -0.98 26.12
CA GLY A 64 -27.30 -2.11 25.80
C GLY A 64 -26.92 -2.34 24.33
N GLU A 65 -27.21 -1.42 23.40
CA GLU A 65 -26.78 -1.54 21.99
C GLU A 65 -25.52 -0.73 21.65
N THR A 66 -24.61 -1.33 20.88
CA THR A 66 -23.35 -0.76 20.37
C THR A 66 -23.58 0.00 19.07
N ALA A 67 -23.55 1.34 19.18
CA ALA A 67 -23.72 2.34 18.09
C ALA A 67 -25.15 2.43 17.50
N PRO A 68 -25.72 3.65 17.35
CA PRO A 68 -26.96 3.80 16.60
C PRO A 68 -26.71 3.51 15.11
N ALA A 69 -27.64 2.82 14.44
CA ALA A 69 -27.56 2.59 12.99
C ALA A 69 -27.41 3.93 12.24
N PRO A 70 -26.79 3.94 11.03
CA PRO A 70 -26.70 5.13 10.20
C PRO A 70 -28.07 5.79 10.06
N LEU A 71 -28.13 7.10 10.22
CA LEU A 71 -29.39 7.83 10.06
C LEU A 71 -29.82 7.71 8.60
N THR A 72 -30.78 6.84 8.35
CA THR A 72 -31.41 6.74 7.03
C THR A 72 -32.52 7.75 6.97
N LEU A 73 -32.45 8.69 6.03
CA LEU A 73 -33.47 9.68 5.77
C LEU A 73 -34.09 9.41 4.39
N ASP A 74 -35.34 8.96 4.37
CA ASP A 74 -36.14 8.86 3.16
C ASP A 74 -36.83 10.20 2.93
N VAL A 75 -36.67 10.79 1.76
CA VAL A 75 -37.20 12.10 1.35
C VAL A 75 -38.10 11.88 0.12
N GLU A 76 -39.41 12.15 0.24
CA GLU A 76 -40.37 12.02 -0.86
C GLU A 76 -40.66 13.38 -1.50
N GLY A 77 -40.19 13.55 -2.73
CA GLY A 77 -40.28 14.80 -3.49
C GLY A 77 -40.85 14.63 -4.89
N ASP A 78 -40.83 15.70 -5.68
CA ASP A 78 -41.14 15.64 -7.11
C ASP A 78 -40.02 14.84 -7.84
N PRO A 79 -40.34 13.97 -8.83
CA PRO A 79 -39.33 13.29 -9.64
C PRO A 79 -38.33 14.23 -10.33
N ASP A 80 -38.73 15.48 -10.55
CA ASP A 80 -37.92 16.49 -11.23
C ASP A 80 -37.14 17.41 -10.27
N ASP A 81 -37.26 17.18 -8.96
CA ASP A 81 -36.53 17.90 -7.93
C ASP A 81 -35.25 17.15 -7.52
N VAL A 82 -34.18 17.89 -7.20
CA VAL A 82 -32.95 17.30 -6.65
C VAL A 82 -32.73 17.70 -5.21
N TYR A 83 -32.45 16.70 -4.37
CA TYR A 83 -32.24 16.82 -2.94
C TYR A 83 -30.81 16.43 -2.54
N ILE A 84 -30.22 17.21 -1.64
CA ILE A 84 -28.95 16.92 -0.95
C ILE A 84 -29.20 17.06 0.56
N VAL A 85 -28.59 16.21 1.38
CA VAL A 85 -28.62 16.39 2.84
C VAL A 85 -27.30 16.95 3.32
N MET A 86 -27.33 18.14 3.94
CA MET A 86 -26.19 18.70 4.65
C MET A 86 -26.29 18.33 6.13
N THR A 87 -25.22 17.79 6.72
CA THR A 87 -25.14 17.57 8.16
C THR A 87 -24.11 18.47 8.80
N ARG A 88 -24.49 19.13 9.90
CA ARG A 88 -23.55 19.77 10.81
C ARG A 88 -23.41 18.94 12.08
N TYR A 89 -22.18 18.56 12.37
CA TYR A 89 -21.84 17.83 13.60
C TYR A 89 -21.52 18.80 14.76
N ALA A 90 -21.51 18.28 15.97
CA ALA A 90 -21.22 19.05 17.19
C ALA A 90 -19.82 19.70 17.18
N SER A 91 -18.87 19.11 16.44
CA SER A 91 -17.52 19.65 16.21
C SER A 91 -17.51 20.90 15.33
N GLY A 92 -18.64 21.29 14.74
CA GLY A 92 -18.73 22.36 13.75
C GLY A 92 -18.50 21.91 12.30
N ALA A 93 -18.07 20.67 12.08
CA ALA A 93 -17.81 20.10 10.75
C ALA A 93 -19.10 19.99 9.91
N ILE A 94 -18.98 20.29 8.61
CA ILE A 94 -20.08 20.26 7.63
C ILE A 94 -19.81 19.16 6.62
N ARG A 95 -20.79 18.29 6.39
CA ARG A 95 -20.73 17.25 5.35
C ARG A 95 -21.97 17.25 4.48
N PHE A 96 -21.80 16.83 3.23
CA PHE A 96 -22.87 16.70 2.25
C PHE A 96 -23.07 15.22 1.89
N HIS A 97 -24.33 14.79 1.86
CA HIS A 97 -24.73 13.42 1.59
C HIS A 97 -25.68 13.37 0.40
N MET A 98 -25.38 12.46 -0.52
CA MET A 98 -26.16 12.20 -1.73
C MET A 98 -27.15 11.05 -1.50
N PRO A 99 -28.22 10.92 -2.32
CA PRO A 99 -29.08 9.75 -2.25
C PRO A 99 -28.30 8.50 -2.67
N ASN A 100 -28.41 7.44 -1.87
CA ASN A 100 -27.69 6.17 -2.04
C ASN A 100 -28.23 5.33 -3.21
N GLU A 101 -29.46 5.61 -3.67
CA GLU A 101 -30.10 4.92 -4.78
C GLU A 101 -30.75 5.95 -5.73
N PRO A 102 -30.79 5.68 -7.05
CA PRO A 102 -31.55 6.51 -7.98
C PRO A 102 -33.04 6.51 -7.62
N ALA A 103 -33.70 7.64 -7.83
CA ALA A 103 -35.06 7.88 -7.38
C ALA A 103 -36.03 6.80 -7.90
N ARG A 104 -36.71 6.08 -6.99
CA ARG A 104 -37.66 5.02 -7.36
C ARG A 104 -39.09 5.57 -7.36
N ARG A 105 -39.87 5.26 -8.41
CA ARG A 105 -41.32 5.52 -8.43
C ARG A 105 -42.00 4.72 -7.33
N GLY A 106 -42.81 5.39 -6.51
CA GLY A 106 -43.52 4.78 -5.40
C GLY A 106 -44.41 3.60 -5.82
N ARG A 107 -44.53 2.59 -4.94
CA ARG A 107 -45.30 1.35 -5.16
C ARG A 107 -46.84 1.53 -5.17
N ARG A 108 -47.33 2.76 -4.97
CA ARG A 108 -48.75 3.15 -5.08
C ARG A 108 -48.86 4.30 -6.07
N ARG A 109 -50.08 4.57 -6.57
CA ARG A 109 -50.52 5.67 -7.48
C ARG A 109 -50.13 7.11 -7.03
N SER A 110 -48.92 7.35 -6.51
CA SER A 110 -48.38 8.66 -6.17
C SER A 110 -47.43 9.14 -7.26
N THR A 111 -47.62 10.36 -7.73
CA THR A 111 -46.77 11.07 -8.69
C THR A 111 -45.40 11.50 -8.13
N ARG A 112 -45.02 11.06 -6.93
CA ARG A 112 -43.82 11.47 -6.19
C ARG A 112 -42.72 10.41 -6.22
N ALA A 113 -41.46 10.85 -6.21
CA ALA A 113 -40.27 10.00 -6.18
C ALA A 113 -39.67 9.92 -4.77
N LEU A 114 -39.07 8.77 -4.45
CA LEU A 114 -38.42 8.52 -3.15
C LEU A 114 -36.90 8.62 -3.29
N TYR A 115 -36.28 9.51 -2.51
CA TYR A 115 -34.84 9.70 -2.41
C TYR A 115 -34.36 9.22 -1.03
N ARG A 116 -33.46 8.23 -1.00
CA ARG A 116 -32.95 7.64 0.25
C ARG A 116 -31.54 8.10 0.53
N PHE A 117 -31.32 8.75 1.67
CA PHE A 117 -30.01 9.19 2.15
C PHE A 117 -29.55 8.31 3.30
N SER A 118 -28.31 7.81 3.27
CA SER A 118 -27.69 7.19 4.44
C SER A 118 -26.62 8.12 4.99
N ILE A 119 -26.86 8.64 6.17
CA ILE A 119 -25.98 9.60 6.83
C ILE A 119 -25.17 8.83 7.88
N PRO A 120 -23.85 8.66 7.69
CA PRO A 120 -22.99 8.12 8.72
C PRO A 120 -22.98 9.04 9.93
N VAL A 121 -23.16 8.43 11.11
CA VAL A 121 -23.25 9.11 12.39
C VAL A 121 -21.95 8.84 13.15
N PRO A 122 -21.12 9.87 13.41
CA PRO A 122 -20.03 9.78 14.37
C PRO A 122 -20.64 9.49 15.74
N ALA A 123 -20.15 8.48 16.43
CA ALA A 123 -20.75 8.10 17.70
C ALA A 123 -20.35 9.13 18.77
N ALA A 124 -21.31 9.59 19.57
CA ALA A 124 -21.05 10.60 20.59
C ALA A 124 -19.95 10.16 21.57
N PRO A 125 -19.17 11.12 22.14
CA PRO A 125 -18.17 10.82 23.16
C PRO A 125 -18.83 10.18 24.37
N LEU A 126 -18.17 9.19 24.98
CA LEU A 126 -18.58 8.65 26.28
C LEU A 126 -18.14 9.64 27.37
N ALA A 127 -19.02 9.94 28.32
CA ALA A 127 -18.66 10.75 29.48
C ALA A 127 -17.66 10.00 30.38
N GLU A 128 -16.63 10.70 30.85
CA GLU A 128 -15.61 10.16 31.75
C GLU A 128 -16.19 9.63 33.08
N PRO A 129 -15.56 8.61 33.70
CA PRO A 129 -16.01 8.09 34.98
C PRO A 129 -15.72 9.10 36.09
N GLY A 130 -16.74 9.85 36.51
CA GLY A 130 -16.68 10.81 37.62
C GLY A 130 -17.48 12.10 37.41
N GLY A 131 -17.85 12.40 36.16
CA GLY A 131 -18.74 13.53 35.84
C GLY A 131 -20.19 13.24 36.25
N ARG A 132 -20.81 14.16 36.99
CA ARG A 132 -22.24 14.10 37.33
C ARG A 132 -23.07 13.83 36.06
N ARG A 133 -23.96 12.83 36.13
CA ARG A 133 -24.94 12.46 35.10
C ARG A 133 -25.72 13.69 34.62
N GLY A 134 -25.41 14.17 33.43
CA GLY A 134 -26.14 15.20 32.69
C GLY A 134 -25.92 14.99 31.19
N PHE A 135 -27.00 14.94 30.43
CA PHE A 135 -27.06 14.66 28.99
C PHE A 135 -26.10 15.51 28.14
N ILE A 136 -25.57 14.94 27.05
CA ILE A 136 -25.76 15.35 25.64
C ILE A 136 -25.05 14.30 24.75
N SER A 137 -25.79 13.32 24.21
CA SER A 137 -25.41 12.73 22.91
C SER A 137 -25.74 13.80 21.89
N ALA A 138 -24.74 14.48 21.34
CA ALA A 138 -24.96 15.68 20.54
C ALA A 138 -25.91 15.41 19.37
N ALA A 139 -26.95 16.23 19.25
CA ALA A 139 -27.93 16.12 18.19
C ALA A 139 -27.28 16.44 16.84
N ILE A 140 -27.58 15.65 15.82
CA ILE A 140 -27.13 15.95 14.46
C ILE A 140 -28.15 16.91 13.85
N LYS A 141 -27.67 18.07 13.41
CA LYS A 141 -28.47 18.98 12.60
C LYS A 141 -28.33 18.55 11.14
N ALA A 142 -29.39 17.95 10.60
CA ALA A 142 -29.50 17.59 9.20
C ALA A 142 -30.41 18.59 8.49
N VAL A 143 -29.93 19.15 7.38
CA VAL A 143 -30.66 20.13 6.59
C VAL A 143 -30.88 19.52 5.21
N VAL A 144 -32.15 19.29 4.88
CA VAL A 144 -32.57 18.85 3.55
C VAL A 144 -32.59 20.08 2.66
N LEU A 145 -31.65 20.10 1.72
CA LEU A 145 -31.49 21.15 0.73
C LEU A 145 -32.09 20.68 -0.58
N LYS A 146 -32.93 21.50 -1.18
CA LYS A 146 -33.46 21.30 -2.53
C LYS A 146 -32.90 22.35 -3.46
N VAL A 147 -32.55 21.94 -4.67
CA VAL A 147 -32.19 22.88 -5.75
C VAL A 147 -33.44 23.68 -6.14
N ALA A 148 -33.36 25.00 -6.11
CA ALA A 148 -34.45 25.88 -6.48
C ALA A 148 -34.78 25.77 -7.99
N GLY A 149 -36.05 25.50 -8.33
CA GLY A 149 -36.58 25.42 -9.70
C GLY A 149 -36.90 23.99 -10.20
N LYS A 150 -37.81 23.85 -11.17
CA LYS A 150 -38.19 22.56 -11.79
C LYS A 150 -37.25 22.21 -12.95
N LEU A 151 -36.68 20.99 -12.95
CA LEU A 151 -35.71 20.53 -13.96
C LEU A 151 -36.33 19.74 -15.13
N ALA A 152 -37.64 19.52 -15.12
CA ALA A 152 -38.35 18.46 -15.85
C ALA A 152 -38.22 18.41 -17.39
N ASP A 153 -37.87 19.49 -18.08
CA ASP A 153 -38.08 19.56 -19.55
C ASP A 153 -36.82 19.87 -20.39
N TYR A 154 -35.61 19.83 -19.83
CA TYR A 154 -34.41 20.28 -20.54
C TYR A 154 -33.25 19.28 -20.49
N ALA A 155 -32.62 19.04 -21.65
CA ALA A 155 -31.36 18.29 -21.73
C ALA A 155 -30.29 18.91 -20.82
N LEU A 156 -29.45 18.09 -20.18
CA LEU A 156 -28.51 18.53 -19.15
C LEU A 156 -27.57 19.68 -19.59
N ALA A 157 -27.10 19.67 -20.84
CA ALA A 157 -26.32 20.76 -21.40
C ALA A 157 -27.11 22.08 -21.48
N LYS A 158 -28.41 22.02 -21.84
CA LYS A 158 -29.30 23.19 -21.83
C LYS A 158 -29.57 23.70 -20.41
N LEU A 159 -29.67 22.81 -19.43
CA LEU A 159 -29.83 23.17 -18.01
C LEU A 159 -28.58 23.86 -17.45
N ALA A 160 -27.39 23.34 -17.77
CA ALA A 160 -26.13 23.97 -17.40
C ALA A 160 -26.00 25.36 -18.05
N LEU A 161 -26.39 25.49 -19.33
CA LEU A 161 -26.37 26.75 -20.05
C LEU A 161 -27.31 27.79 -19.44
N LEU A 162 -28.59 27.42 -19.23
CA LEU A 162 -29.58 28.30 -18.60
C LEU A 162 -29.14 28.75 -17.21
N TRP A 163 -28.43 27.88 -16.49
CA TRP A 163 -27.94 28.17 -15.15
C TRP A 163 -26.67 29.02 -15.09
N GLU A 164 -25.67 28.75 -15.95
CA GLU A 164 -24.51 29.64 -16.05
C GLU A 164 -24.99 31.04 -16.46
N THR A 165 -25.95 31.12 -17.39
CA THR A 165 -26.60 32.38 -17.80
C THR A 165 -27.27 33.10 -16.63
N ALA A 166 -28.10 32.42 -15.84
CA ALA A 166 -28.78 33.02 -14.70
C ALA A 166 -27.80 33.46 -13.61
N THR A 167 -26.78 32.65 -13.33
CA THR A 167 -25.72 32.93 -12.38
C THR A 167 -24.93 34.18 -12.75
N TRP A 168 -24.54 34.28 -14.02
CA TRP A 168 -23.78 35.41 -14.51
C TRP A 168 -24.63 36.68 -14.52
N LYS A 169 -25.90 36.59 -14.92
CA LYS A 169 -26.83 37.72 -14.82
C LYS A 169 -26.97 38.24 -13.39
N TYR A 170 -27.07 37.34 -12.40
CA TYR A 170 -27.14 37.73 -10.99
C TYR A 170 -25.86 38.42 -10.50
N LYS A 171 -24.70 37.89 -10.90
CA LYS A 171 -23.39 38.44 -10.52
C LYS A 171 -22.99 39.68 -11.32
N GLY A 172 -23.87 40.19 -12.20
CA GLY A 172 -23.52 41.25 -13.15
C GLY A 172 -22.31 40.81 -13.96
N ARG A 173 -22.41 39.72 -14.71
CA ARG A 173 -21.35 39.22 -15.59
C ARG A 173 -21.93 39.01 -16.98
N ARG A 174 -21.07 39.07 -18.00
CA ARG A 174 -21.44 38.83 -19.39
C ARG A 174 -20.36 38.01 -20.06
N GLU A 175 -20.76 37.19 -21.02
CA GLU A 175 -19.80 36.52 -21.89
C GLU A 175 -19.23 37.48 -22.93
N GLY A 176 -18.07 37.12 -23.48
CA GLY A 176 -17.41 37.83 -24.56
C GLY A 176 -16.18 38.60 -24.12
N TRP A 177 -15.73 39.47 -25.00
CA TRP A 177 -14.49 40.21 -24.84
C TRP A 177 -14.67 41.41 -23.91
N LEU A 178 -13.74 41.54 -22.97
CA LEU A 178 -13.71 42.58 -21.95
C LEU A 178 -12.41 43.38 -22.05
N SER A 179 -12.47 44.67 -21.80
CA SER A 179 -11.27 45.50 -21.63
C SER A 179 -10.80 45.42 -20.18
N VAL A 180 -9.50 45.22 -19.98
CA VAL A 180 -8.91 44.95 -18.66
C VAL A 180 -7.94 46.06 -18.29
N THR A 181 -8.09 46.61 -17.08
CA THR A 181 -7.16 47.56 -16.47
C THR A 181 -6.85 47.12 -15.03
N ALA A 182 -5.76 47.62 -14.45
CA ALA A 182 -5.41 47.34 -13.05
C ALA A 182 -6.56 47.71 -12.09
N ASP A 183 -7.10 48.92 -12.24
CA ASP A 183 -8.23 49.40 -11.43
C ASP A 183 -9.51 48.57 -11.66
N GLY A 184 -9.76 48.16 -12.90
CA GLY A 184 -10.92 47.35 -13.26
C GLY A 184 -10.90 45.95 -12.66
N LEU A 185 -9.73 45.33 -12.53
CA LEU A 185 -9.59 44.04 -11.85
C LEU A 185 -9.64 44.17 -10.31
N GLY A 186 -9.19 45.31 -9.77
CA GLY A 186 -9.13 45.56 -8.34
C GLY A 186 -10.42 46.10 -7.70
N GLY A 187 -11.33 46.66 -8.52
CA GLY A 187 -12.56 47.34 -8.09
C GLY A 187 -13.81 46.47 -7.99
N GLN A 188 -14.90 47.03 -7.45
CA GLN A 188 -16.22 46.37 -7.36
C GLN A 188 -17.07 46.49 -8.65
N GLN A 189 -16.59 47.22 -9.64
CA GLN A 189 -17.33 47.53 -10.87
C GLN A 189 -17.03 46.50 -11.97
N MET A 190 -18.02 46.20 -12.81
CA MET A 190 -17.85 45.26 -13.92
C MET A 190 -16.81 45.75 -14.94
N LEU A 191 -16.06 44.82 -15.50
CA LEU A 191 -15.18 45.12 -16.64
C LEU A 191 -16.00 45.56 -17.88
N PRO A 192 -15.60 46.66 -18.55
CA PRO A 192 -16.27 47.14 -19.75
C PRO A 192 -16.05 46.20 -20.94
N ALA A 193 -16.93 46.28 -21.95
CA ALA A 193 -16.82 45.43 -23.14
C ALA A 193 -15.65 45.94 -23.94
N ALA A 194 -14.87 45.03 -24.51
CA ALA A 194 -13.81 45.41 -25.41
C ALA A 194 -14.40 45.96 -26.71
N ASP A 195 -13.93 47.12 -27.14
CA ASP A 195 -14.11 47.56 -28.51
C ASP A 195 -13.04 46.91 -29.40
N LEU A 196 -13.39 45.77 -30.01
CA LEU A 196 -12.48 45.00 -30.84
C LEU A 196 -12.19 45.66 -32.20
N SER A 197 -12.98 46.66 -32.61
CA SER A 197 -12.70 47.42 -33.84
C SER A 197 -11.42 48.26 -33.72
N SER A 198 -11.07 48.63 -32.48
CA SER A 198 -9.87 49.39 -32.12
C SER A 198 -8.61 48.52 -31.93
N LEU A 199 -8.70 47.20 -32.12
CA LEU A 199 -7.55 46.30 -31.97
C LEU A 199 -6.38 46.78 -32.82
N SER A 200 -5.18 46.78 -32.23
CA SER A 200 -4.00 47.17 -32.98
C SER A 200 -3.65 46.12 -34.03
N ALA A 201 -3.48 46.55 -35.29
CA ALA A 201 -3.04 45.68 -36.37
C ALA A 201 -1.53 45.37 -36.31
N THR A 202 -0.75 46.20 -35.62
CA THR A 202 0.72 46.13 -35.60
C THR A 202 1.31 46.06 -34.19
N GLY A 203 0.57 46.48 -33.16
CA GLY A 203 0.98 46.42 -31.76
C GLY A 203 0.62 45.08 -31.10
N ARG A 204 1.33 44.74 -30.02
CA ARG A 204 1.03 43.54 -29.23
C ARG A 204 -0.25 43.74 -28.41
N ASN A 205 -1.09 42.72 -28.37
CA ASN A 205 -2.32 42.66 -27.58
C ASN A 205 -2.17 41.55 -26.54
N LEU A 206 -2.69 41.73 -25.32
CA LEU A 206 -2.69 40.70 -24.29
C LEU A 206 -4.11 40.19 -24.06
N LEU A 207 -4.26 38.87 -23.95
CA LEU A 207 -5.52 38.19 -23.67
C LEU A 207 -5.43 37.35 -22.38
N PHE A 208 -6.40 37.54 -21.49
CA PHE A 208 -6.63 36.70 -20.32
C PHE A 208 -7.76 35.70 -20.57
N VAL A 209 -7.53 34.41 -20.26
CA VAL A 209 -8.55 33.35 -20.37
C VAL A 209 -8.66 32.58 -19.06
N HIS A 210 -9.82 32.68 -18.40
CA HIS A 210 -10.04 32.11 -17.07
C HIS A 210 -10.43 30.62 -17.11
N GLY A 211 -10.38 29.98 -15.94
CA GLY A 211 -10.71 28.57 -15.74
C GLY A 211 -12.16 28.28 -15.34
N THR A 212 -12.42 27.02 -15.00
CA THR A 212 -13.74 26.51 -14.56
C THR A 212 -14.29 27.27 -13.36
N PHE A 213 -15.59 27.57 -13.35
CA PHE A 213 -16.28 28.31 -12.28
C PHE A 213 -15.78 29.75 -12.03
N SER A 214 -15.00 30.33 -12.95
CA SER A 214 -14.35 31.62 -12.75
C SER A 214 -14.87 32.72 -13.69
N SER A 215 -14.23 33.89 -13.65
CA SER A 215 -14.31 34.99 -14.62
C SER A 215 -12.95 35.67 -14.72
N THR A 216 -12.73 36.51 -15.73
CA THR A 216 -11.49 37.29 -15.93
C THR A 216 -11.14 38.09 -14.68
N ALA A 217 -12.12 38.84 -14.15
CA ALA A 217 -11.92 39.64 -12.94
C ALA A 217 -11.57 38.77 -11.72
N ALA A 218 -12.18 37.60 -11.58
CA ALA A 218 -11.95 36.71 -10.44
C ALA A 218 -10.59 35.99 -10.52
N ALA A 219 -10.21 35.52 -11.71
CA ALA A 219 -8.97 34.76 -11.90
C ALA A 219 -7.72 35.64 -11.78
N PHE A 220 -7.75 36.87 -12.33
CA PHE A 220 -6.53 37.66 -12.56
C PHE A 220 -6.36 38.88 -11.65
N ASN A 221 -7.28 39.15 -10.73
CA ASN A 221 -7.20 40.32 -9.82
C ASN A 221 -5.91 40.40 -8.98
N GLY A 222 -5.27 39.26 -8.68
CA GLY A 222 -4.00 39.24 -7.95
C GLY A 222 -2.92 40.05 -8.66
N LEU A 223 -2.90 40.02 -10.00
CA LEU A 223 -1.93 40.76 -10.81
C LEU A 223 -2.03 42.28 -10.68
N ALA A 224 -3.19 42.80 -10.28
CA ALA A 224 -3.38 44.24 -10.05
C ALA A 224 -2.85 44.71 -8.69
N ARG A 225 -2.63 43.79 -7.73
CA ARG A 225 -2.27 44.11 -6.35
C ARG A 225 -0.88 43.62 -5.97
N THR A 226 -0.48 42.47 -6.49
CA THR A 226 0.80 41.85 -6.22
C THR A 226 1.92 42.59 -6.95
N ARG A 227 2.96 42.97 -6.19
CA ARG A 227 4.15 43.63 -6.70
C ARG A 227 5.28 42.61 -6.86
N GLY A 228 5.91 42.58 -8.03
CA GLY A 228 7.07 41.73 -8.31
C GLY A 228 8.35 42.25 -7.66
N SER A 229 9.48 41.65 -8.01
CA SER A 229 10.81 41.98 -7.48
C SER A 229 11.23 43.46 -7.65
N HIS A 230 10.77 44.14 -8.70
CA HIS A 230 11.03 45.57 -8.93
C HIS A 230 10.07 46.51 -8.17
N GLY A 231 9.22 45.98 -7.29
CA GLY A 231 8.24 46.77 -6.53
C GLY A 231 7.08 47.31 -7.38
N LYS A 232 6.95 46.88 -8.64
CA LYS A 232 5.87 47.24 -9.58
C LYS A 232 4.88 46.10 -9.75
N THR A 233 3.62 46.42 -10.05
CA THR A 233 2.62 45.40 -10.41
C THR A 233 2.82 44.89 -11.83
N PHE A 234 2.14 43.81 -12.22
CA PHE A 234 2.18 43.31 -13.59
C PHE A 234 1.77 44.39 -14.62
N PHE A 235 0.77 45.20 -14.30
CA PHE A 235 0.29 46.25 -15.20
C PHE A 235 1.31 47.39 -15.35
N ASP A 236 1.96 47.79 -14.25
CA ASP A 236 3.01 48.82 -14.28
C ASP A 236 4.22 48.37 -15.13
N GLU A 237 4.59 47.09 -15.06
CA GLU A 237 5.70 46.50 -15.83
C GLU A 237 5.37 46.33 -17.31
N MET A 238 4.12 46.05 -17.65
CA MET A 238 3.69 45.75 -19.02
C MET A 238 3.07 46.95 -19.75
N GLN A 239 3.03 48.12 -19.10
CA GLN A 239 2.48 49.35 -19.67
C GLN A 239 3.15 49.74 -20.99
N ASP A 240 4.48 49.60 -21.10
CA ASP A 240 5.22 49.97 -22.32
C ASP A 240 4.95 49.01 -23.50
N LEU A 241 4.57 47.76 -23.22
CA LEU A 241 4.32 46.73 -24.23
C LEU A 241 2.88 46.74 -24.73
N TYR A 242 1.92 46.75 -23.80
CA TYR A 242 0.50 46.63 -24.14
C TYR A 242 -0.26 47.95 -24.01
N GLY A 243 0.18 48.86 -23.14
CA GLY A 243 -0.61 50.02 -22.76
C GLY A 243 -2.02 49.59 -22.34
N ASN A 244 -3.04 50.16 -22.97
CA ASN A 244 -4.44 49.81 -22.72
C ASN A 244 -4.97 48.62 -23.56
N ARG A 245 -4.10 47.92 -24.30
CA ARG A 245 -4.46 46.78 -25.18
C ARG A 245 -4.45 45.44 -24.43
N ILE A 246 -5.11 45.40 -23.28
CA ILE A 246 -5.23 44.21 -22.44
C ILE A 246 -6.70 43.83 -22.37
N TYR A 247 -6.97 42.57 -22.71
CA TYR A 247 -8.31 42.05 -22.89
C TYR A 247 -8.51 40.78 -22.05
N GLY A 248 -9.76 40.51 -21.69
CA GLY A 248 -10.19 39.26 -21.09
C GLY A 248 -11.28 38.61 -21.91
N PHE A 249 -11.37 37.28 -21.86
CA PHE A 249 -12.47 36.55 -22.45
C PHE A 249 -13.26 35.81 -21.38
N ASP A 250 -14.46 36.31 -21.12
CA ASP A 250 -15.40 35.70 -20.19
C ASP A 250 -16.28 34.71 -20.96
N HIS A 251 -16.30 33.46 -20.52
CA HIS A 251 -17.04 32.38 -21.18
C HIS A 251 -17.66 31.39 -20.18
N PHE A 252 -18.71 30.69 -20.62
CA PHE A 252 -19.21 29.54 -19.89
C PHE A 252 -18.28 28.33 -19.97
N THR A 253 -18.09 27.69 -18.82
CA THR A 253 -17.06 26.64 -18.63
C THR A 253 -17.63 25.27 -18.33
N LEU A 254 -18.90 25.19 -17.90
CA LEU A 254 -19.55 23.92 -17.58
C LEU A 254 -20.42 23.43 -18.74
N SER A 255 -21.20 24.33 -19.32
CA SER A 255 -22.19 24.05 -20.36
C SER A 255 -21.60 23.96 -21.76
N ARG A 256 -20.44 24.58 -21.98
CA ARG A 256 -19.77 24.62 -23.28
C ARG A 256 -18.44 23.90 -23.22
N THR A 257 -18.11 23.19 -24.29
CA THR A 257 -16.78 22.63 -24.56
C THR A 257 -15.76 23.73 -24.83
N PRO A 258 -14.44 23.46 -24.70
CA PRO A 258 -13.41 24.38 -25.14
C PRO A 258 -13.58 24.78 -26.62
N GLU A 259 -13.98 23.84 -27.50
CA GLU A 259 -14.22 24.14 -28.92
C GLU A 259 -15.31 25.20 -29.14
N GLU A 260 -16.44 25.09 -28.43
CA GLU A 260 -17.52 26.09 -28.50
C GLU A 260 -17.07 27.45 -27.97
N ASN A 261 -16.26 27.46 -26.90
CA ASN A 261 -15.68 28.69 -26.37
C ASN A 261 -14.73 29.36 -27.38
N VAL A 262 -13.91 28.57 -28.08
CA VAL A 262 -13.00 29.07 -29.12
C VAL A 262 -13.77 29.66 -30.29
N ARG A 263 -14.85 28.99 -30.75
CA ARG A 263 -15.69 29.51 -31.84
C ARG A 263 -16.26 30.88 -31.49
N MET A 264 -16.82 31.02 -30.29
CA MET A 264 -17.33 32.30 -29.79
C MET A 264 -16.25 33.39 -29.73
N LEU A 265 -15.03 33.03 -29.29
CA LEU A 265 -13.90 33.95 -29.22
C LEU A 265 -13.53 34.48 -30.61
N LEU A 266 -13.42 33.58 -31.60
CA LEU A 266 -13.00 33.89 -32.97
C LEU A 266 -14.06 34.68 -33.76
N GLU A 267 -15.34 34.37 -33.57
CA GLU A 267 -16.45 35.04 -34.26
C GLU A 267 -16.52 36.54 -33.93
N ALA A 268 -16.12 36.92 -32.71
CA ALA A 268 -16.10 38.31 -32.27
C ALA A 268 -14.89 39.10 -32.83
N LEU A 269 -13.83 38.42 -33.27
CA LEU A 269 -12.65 39.09 -33.82
C LEU A 269 -12.93 39.65 -35.24
N PRO A 270 -12.34 40.81 -35.59
CA PRO A 270 -12.39 41.33 -36.94
C PRO A 270 -11.83 40.33 -37.97
N ASP A 271 -12.28 40.41 -39.22
CA ASP A 271 -11.86 39.51 -40.31
C ASP A 271 -10.45 39.83 -40.83
N ARG A 272 -9.47 39.75 -39.93
CA ARG A 272 -8.05 39.92 -40.17
C ARG A 272 -7.26 39.21 -39.08
N THR A 273 -6.05 38.77 -39.39
CA THR A 273 -5.17 38.17 -38.39
C THR A 273 -4.76 39.20 -37.34
N THR A 274 -5.04 38.90 -36.08
CA THR A 274 -4.63 39.70 -34.92
C THR A 274 -3.76 38.86 -34.01
N THR A 275 -2.60 39.38 -33.63
CA THR A 275 -1.66 38.66 -32.74
C THR A 275 -1.95 38.99 -31.28
N PHE A 276 -2.09 37.94 -30.46
CA PHE A 276 -2.28 38.03 -29.03
C PHE A 276 -1.22 37.26 -28.27
N ASP A 277 -0.62 37.91 -27.29
CA ASP A 277 -0.03 37.22 -26.15
C ASP A 277 -1.14 36.77 -25.21
N VAL A 278 -0.96 35.64 -24.53
CA VAL A 278 -2.05 35.02 -23.77
C VAL A 278 -1.59 34.58 -22.38
N ILE A 279 -2.38 34.85 -21.35
CA ILE A 279 -2.22 34.23 -20.03
C ILE A 279 -3.51 33.46 -19.74
N THR A 280 -3.38 32.16 -19.51
CA THR A 280 -4.51 31.30 -19.18
C THR A 280 -4.44 30.83 -17.73
N HIS A 281 -5.59 30.50 -17.15
CA HIS A 281 -5.65 29.82 -15.85
C HIS A 281 -6.52 28.56 -15.95
N SER A 282 -6.03 27.44 -15.40
CA SER A 282 -6.79 26.19 -15.29
C SER A 282 -7.36 25.75 -16.66
N ARG A 283 -8.64 25.40 -16.76
CA ARG A 283 -9.32 25.02 -18.02
C ARG A 283 -9.12 26.01 -19.17
N GLY A 284 -8.87 27.29 -18.90
CA GLY A 284 -8.59 28.29 -19.94
C GLY A 284 -7.39 27.91 -20.81
N GLY A 285 -6.43 27.15 -20.27
CA GLY A 285 -5.33 26.59 -21.06
C GLY A 285 -5.81 25.64 -22.15
N LEU A 286 -6.80 24.79 -21.86
CA LEU A 286 -7.39 23.89 -22.87
C LEU A 286 -8.13 24.66 -23.97
N VAL A 287 -8.73 25.80 -23.65
CA VAL A 287 -9.36 26.70 -24.64
C VAL A 287 -8.29 27.26 -25.58
N LEU A 288 -7.17 27.76 -25.05
CA LEU A 288 -6.06 28.24 -25.87
C LEU A 288 -5.45 27.12 -26.72
N ARG A 289 -5.24 25.93 -26.14
CA ARG A 289 -4.72 24.78 -26.88
C ARG A 289 -5.64 24.37 -28.02
N HIS A 290 -6.97 24.37 -27.82
CA HIS A 290 -7.91 24.15 -28.93
C HIS A 290 -7.80 25.23 -30.01
N LEU A 291 -7.69 26.51 -29.60
CA LEU A 291 -7.57 27.63 -30.52
C LEU A 291 -6.31 27.55 -31.39
N VAL A 292 -5.20 27.04 -30.86
CA VAL A 292 -3.89 27.07 -31.50
C VAL A 292 -3.51 25.73 -32.14
N GLU A 293 -3.72 24.61 -31.44
CA GLU A 293 -3.33 23.28 -31.87
C GLU A 293 -4.42 22.63 -32.72
N ARG A 294 -5.69 23.03 -32.56
CA ARG A 294 -6.82 22.47 -33.32
C ARG A 294 -7.44 23.43 -34.32
N ARG A 295 -6.60 24.26 -34.95
CA ARG A 295 -7.03 25.30 -35.91
C ARG A 295 -7.88 24.73 -37.05
N GLU A 296 -7.64 23.49 -37.47
CA GLU A 296 -8.39 22.81 -38.52
C GLU A 296 -9.89 22.71 -38.24
N ARG A 297 -10.29 22.74 -36.96
CA ARG A 297 -11.70 22.66 -36.54
C ARG A 297 -12.50 23.94 -36.80
N PHE A 298 -11.83 25.07 -37.08
CA PHE A 298 -12.47 26.38 -37.17
C PHE A 298 -12.40 27.02 -38.56
N GLY A 299 -11.76 26.38 -39.55
CA GLY A 299 -11.65 26.90 -40.92
C GLY A 299 -11.09 28.33 -40.95
N ALA A 300 -11.66 29.19 -41.80
CA ALA A 300 -11.21 30.59 -41.96
C ALA A 300 -11.31 31.45 -40.68
N LEU A 301 -12.13 31.05 -39.69
CA LEU A 301 -12.20 31.77 -38.41
C LEU A 301 -10.87 31.69 -37.65
N ALA A 302 -10.13 30.58 -37.76
CA ALA A 302 -8.84 30.43 -37.08
C ALA A 302 -7.82 31.49 -37.53
N ASP A 303 -7.91 31.96 -38.78
CA ASP A 303 -6.96 32.92 -39.37
C ASP A 303 -7.06 34.32 -38.76
N ARG A 304 -8.13 34.60 -38.02
CA ARG A 304 -8.31 35.85 -37.26
C ARG A 304 -7.43 35.95 -36.03
N PHE A 305 -6.90 34.82 -35.55
CA PHE A 305 -6.09 34.75 -34.34
C PHE A 305 -4.70 34.18 -34.62
N ALA A 306 -3.67 34.91 -34.19
CA ALA A 306 -2.31 34.43 -34.12
C ALA A 306 -1.84 34.47 -32.66
N VAL A 307 -1.27 33.36 -32.18
CA VAL A 307 -0.64 33.34 -30.85
C VAL A 307 0.76 33.95 -30.95
N GLY A 308 1.03 34.93 -30.10
CA GLY A 308 2.37 35.42 -29.82
C GLY A 308 3.03 34.53 -28.78
N ARG A 309 3.17 35.05 -27.55
CA ARG A 309 3.66 34.31 -26.39
C ARG A 309 2.50 33.99 -25.45
N ALA A 310 2.44 32.75 -24.99
CA ALA A 310 1.42 32.29 -24.07
C ALA A 310 2.01 31.70 -22.80
N VAL A 311 1.36 31.96 -21.67
CA VAL A 311 1.68 31.34 -20.38
C VAL A 311 0.48 30.52 -19.91
N LEU A 312 0.67 29.20 -19.85
CA LEU A 312 -0.30 28.24 -19.33
C LEU A 312 -0.15 28.15 -17.81
N VAL A 313 -1.02 28.83 -17.06
CA VAL A 313 -0.99 28.79 -15.58
C VAL A 313 -1.94 27.71 -15.08
N ALA A 314 -1.42 26.77 -14.27
CA ALA A 314 -2.20 25.69 -13.64
C ALA A 314 -3.08 24.88 -14.63
N SER A 315 -2.69 24.82 -15.90
CA SER A 315 -3.55 24.29 -16.96
C SER A 315 -3.54 22.76 -16.96
N PRO A 316 -4.69 22.06 -16.98
CA PRO A 316 -4.74 20.61 -16.94
C PRO A 316 -4.43 20.00 -18.31
N ASN A 317 -3.22 20.23 -18.83
CA ASN A 317 -2.82 19.79 -20.18
C ASN A 317 -2.86 18.26 -20.31
N GLY A 318 -2.44 17.55 -19.25
CA GLY A 318 -2.60 16.09 -19.12
C GLY A 318 -3.95 15.63 -18.55
N GLY A 319 -4.92 16.54 -18.42
CA GLY A 319 -6.18 16.31 -17.72
C GLY A 319 -6.05 16.26 -16.19
N THR A 320 -7.18 16.12 -15.51
CA THR A 320 -7.25 15.92 -14.06
C THR A 320 -8.16 14.74 -13.71
N PRO A 321 -7.73 13.84 -12.80
CA PRO A 321 -8.60 12.84 -12.17
C PRO A 321 -9.91 13.44 -11.61
N LEU A 322 -9.86 14.70 -11.17
CA LEU A 322 -11.03 15.48 -10.75
C LEU A 322 -11.95 15.91 -11.91
N ALA A 323 -11.88 15.32 -13.08
CA ALA A 323 -12.92 15.47 -14.12
C ALA A 323 -13.52 14.12 -14.57
N SER A 324 -13.04 13.00 -14.01
CA SER A 324 -13.42 11.65 -14.42
C SER A 324 -14.84 11.27 -13.94
N PRO A 325 -15.68 10.65 -14.80
CA PRO A 325 -17.05 10.27 -14.45
C PRO A 325 -17.20 9.27 -13.31
N ASP A 326 -16.19 8.43 -13.06
CA ASP A 326 -16.29 7.26 -12.17
C ASP A 326 -16.17 7.59 -10.68
N HIS A 327 -16.07 8.88 -10.32
CA HIS A 327 -15.54 9.31 -9.02
C HIS A 327 -16.41 10.32 -8.24
N VAL A 328 -17.74 10.35 -8.43
CA VAL A 328 -18.67 11.33 -7.81
C VAL A 328 -18.54 11.42 -6.27
N THR A 329 -18.29 10.29 -5.58
CA THR A 329 -18.05 10.22 -4.13
C THR A 329 -16.70 10.81 -3.70
N GLN A 330 -15.68 10.79 -4.57
CA GLN A 330 -14.39 11.41 -4.29
C GLN A 330 -14.48 12.95 -4.27
N TYR A 331 -15.46 13.54 -5.00
CA TYR A 331 -15.69 14.98 -5.00
C TYR A 331 -16.39 15.52 -3.76
N THR A 332 -17.36 14.79 -3.20
CA THR A 332 -18.00 15.21 -1.94
C THR A 332 -16.98 15.20 -0.81
N ASN A 333 -16.07 14.22 -0.82
CA ASN A 333 -14.95 14.14 0.10
C ASN A 333 -13.93 15.26 -0.15
N TRP A 334 -13.56 15.53 -1.41
CA TRP A 334 -12.69 16.66 -1.77
C TRP A 334 -13.28 18.00 -1.35
N LEU A 335 -14.58 18.25 -1.60
CA LEU A 335 -15.25 19.50 -1.26
C LEU A 335 -15.36 19.69 0.27
N SER A 336 -15.68 18.63 1.00
CA SER A 336 -15.66 18.64 2.47
C SER A 336 -14.26 18.88 3.01
N ASN A 337 -13.23 18.26 2.43
CA ASN A 337 -11.84 18.42 2.86
C ASN A 337 -11.31 19.82 2.52
N VAL A 338 -11.59 20.39 1.34
CA VAL A 338 -11.20 21.76 0.98
C VAL A 338 -11.86 22.79 1.91
N LEU A 339 -13.14 22.57 2.29
CA LEU A 339 -13.85 23.43 3.23
C LEU A 339 -13.27 23.36 4.65
N GLU A 340 -12.83 22.18 5.09
CA GLU A 340 -12.16 21.99 6.38
C GLU A 340 -10.74 22.56 6.39
N LEU A 341 -10.02 22.47 5.26
CA LEU A 341 -8.63 22.92 5.13
C LEU A 341 -8.51 24.44 4.93
N PHE A 342 -9.47 25.09 4.27
CA PHE A 342 -9.40 26.51 3.90
C PHE A 342 -10.67 27.30 4.28
N PRO A 343 -10.95 27.49 5.58
CA PRO A 343 -12.16 28.20 6.03
C PRO A 343 -12.20 29.70 5.67
N ASP A 344 -11.05 30.36 5.42
CA ASP A 344 -10.93 31.84 5.35
C ASP A 344 -10.27 32.40 4.05
N ASN A 345 -10.25 31.70 2.91
CA ASN A 345 -9.53 32.18 1.71
C ASN A 345 -10.19 33.42 1.02
N PRO A 346 -9.47 34.52 0.72
CA PRO A 346 -10.07 35.81 0.32
C PRO A 346 -10.39 36.03 -1.18
N PHE A 347 -10.37 35.02 -2.05
CA PHE A 347 -10.88 35.18 -3.42
C PHE A 347 -12.10 34.29 -3.70
N THR A 348 -13.24 34.94 -3.47
CA THR A 348 -14.61 34.61 -3.89
C THR A 348 -15.31 33.54 -3.05
N THR A 349 -15.96 34.00 -1.98
CA THR A 349 -17.23 33.43 -1.48
C THR A 349 -17.20 31.90 -1.33
N GLY A 350 -16.56 31.40 -0.26
CA GLY A 350 -16.51 29.95 0.04
C GLY A 350 -17.88 29.25 -0.01
N VAL A 351 -18.97 29.98 0.26
CA VAL A 351 -20.33 29.47 0.12
C VAL A 351 -20.89 29.53 -1.29
N GLU A 352 -20.48 30.50 -2.12
CA GLU A 352 -20.90 30.54 -3.53
C GLU A 352 -20.21 29.43 -4.31
N PHE A 353 -18.89 29.28 -4.23
CA PHE A 353 -18.19 28.17 -4.89
C PHE A 353 -18.79 26.82 -4.50
N VAL A 354 -19.04 26.60 -3.21
CA VAL A 354 -19.71 25.39 -2.71
C VAL A 354 -21.15 25.29 -3.20
N SER A 355 -21.91 26.39 -3.25
CA SER A 355 -23.24 26.42 -3.86
C SER A 355 -23.19 26.02 -5.33
N GLU A 356 -22.19 26.47 -6.09
CA GLU A 356 -22.00 26.15 -7.51
C GLU A 356 -21.61 24.68 -7.69
N ALA A 357 -20.66 24.19 -6.89
CA ALA A 357 -20.19 22.81 -6.88
C ALA A 357 -21.30 21.84 -6.44
N LEU A 358 -22.06 22.14 -5.39
CA LEU A 358 -23.21 21.33 -4.97
C LEU A 358 -24.31 21.35 -6.03
N SER A 359 -24.56 22.51 -6.67
CA SER A 359 -25.61 22.63 -7.70
C SER A 359 -25.23 21.81 -8.92
N TRP A 360 -23.93 21.76 -9.23
CA TRP A 360 -23.32 20.94 -10.24
C TRP A 360 -23.45 19.43 -9.93
N ILE A 361 -23.12 18.99 -8.71
CA ILE A 361 -23.26 17.58 -8.25
C ILE A 361 -24.72 17.14 -8.34
N ALA A 362 -25.64 17.96 -7.82
CA ALA A 362 -27.07 17.70 -7.86
C ALA A 362 -27.58 17.43 -9.28
N ARG A 363 -27.10 18.19 -10.27
CA ARG A 363 -27.56 18.08 -11.66
C ARG A 363 -26.92 16.93 -12.43
N ARG A 364 -25.78 16.41 -11.97
CA ARG A 364 -25.07 15.26 -12.56
C ARG A 364 -25.77 13.92 -12.35
N LEU A 365 -26.78 13.84 -11.48
CA LEU A 365 -27.70 12.70 -11.39
C LEU A 365 -28.44 12.40 -12.73
N VAL A 366 -28.28 13.25 -13.75
CA VAL A 366 -28.91 13.17 -15.08
C VAL A 366 -27.88 13.04 -16.24
N GLY A 367 -26.56 13.05 -16.02
CA GLY A 367 -25.52 12.85 -17.07
C GLY A 367 -24.22 13.68 -16.94
N SER A 368 -23.32 13.62 -17.94
CA SER A 368 -22.04 14.36 -17.95
C SER A 368 -22.14 15.75 -18.58
N LEU A 369 -21.50 16.77 -17.96
CA LEU A 369 -21.40 18.12 -18.53
C LEU A 369 -20.23 18.24 -19.52
N PRO A 370 -20.47 18.72 -20.74
CA PRO A 370 -19.46 18.70 -21.81
C PRO A 370 -18.25 19.60 -21.51
N GLY A 371 -18.45 20.74 -20.85
CA GLY A 371 -17.36 21.64 -20.49
C GLY A 371 -16.41 21.08 -19.45
N LEU A 372 -16.91 20.31 -18.49
CA LEU A 372 -16.09 19.69 -17.45
C LEU A 372 -15.45 18.37 -17.93
N ALA A 373 -16.20 17.55 -18.68
CA ALA A 373 -15.69 16.31 -19.27
C ALA A 373 -14.47 16.55 -20.19
N SER A 374 -14.32 17.78 -20.70
CA SER A 374 -13.14 18.17 -21.49
C SER A 374 -11.80 18.14 -20.72
N MET A 375 -11.83 18.05 -19.39
CA MET A 375 -10.63 17.97 -18.55
C MET A 375 -10.35 16.55 -18.04
N ASP A 376 -11.17 15.56 -18.41
CA ASP A 376 -10.97 14.16 -18.02
C ASP A 376 -9.63 13.66 -18.59
N ASN A 377 -8.75 13.16 -17.72
CA ASN A 377 -7.43 12.66 -18.11
C ASN A 377 -7.50 11.44 -19.05
N ASN A 378 -8.62 10.70 -19.02
CA ASN A 378 -8.91 9.62 -19.96
C ASN A 378 -9.87 10.04 -21.08
N GLY A 379 -10.30 11.31 -21.09
CA GLY A 379 -11.28 11.83 -22.03
C GLY A 379 -10.73 12.02 -23.44
N GLU A 380 -11.60 11.88 -24.44
CA GLU A 380 -11.27 12.03 -25.86
C GLU A 380 -10.62 13.37 -26.18
N ILE A 381 -11.03 14.45 -25.49
CA ILE A 381 -10.49 15.80 -25.71
C ILE A 381 -9.02 15.90 -25.29
N ILE A 382 -8.67 15.37 -24.11
CA ILE A 382 -7.28 15.36 -23.64
C ILE A 382 -6.44 14.47 -24.56
N GLN A 383 -6.91 13.26 -24.87
CA GLN A 383 -6.20 12.37 -25.80
C GLN A 383 -5.95 13.02 -27.17
N ALA A 384 -6.95 13.73 -27.72
CA ALA A 384 -6.82 14.44 -28.99
C ALA A 384 -5.79 15.57 -28.93
N LEU A 385 -5.75 16.34 -27.85
CA LEU A 385 -4.73 17.38 -27.66
C LEU A 385 -3.32 16.81 -27.48
N GLN A 386 -3.18 15.58 -26.96
CA GLN A 386 -1.88 14.92 -26.83
C GLN A 386 -1.38 14.28 -28.13
N ALA A 387 -2.26 14.11 -29.14
CA ALA A 387 -1.99 13.36 -30.37
C ALA A 387 -1.49 14.20 -31.57
N ALA A 388 -1.09 15.46 -31.34
CA ALA A 388 -0.61 16.44 -32.33
C ALA A 388 -1.73 17.23 -33.08
N PRO A 389 -1.41 18.39 -33.70
CA PRO A 389 -0.08 18.99 -33.90
C PRO A 389 0.52 19.58 -32.62
N ASN A 390 1.85 19.53 -32.52
CA ASN A 390 2.60 20.19 -31.43
C ASN A 390 2.33 21.70 -31.44
N PRO A 391 2.37 22.37 -30.28
CA PRO A 391 2.18 23.82 -30.23
C PRO A 391 3.27 24.55 -31.03
N PRO A 392 3.00 25.76 -31.53
CA PRO A 392 3.97 26.54 -32.27
C PRO A 392 5.28 26.70 -31.48
N GLY A 393 6.40 26.45 -32.16
CA GLY A 393 7.72 26.49 -31.54
C GLY A 393 7.94 27.82 -30.83
N GLN A 394 8.34 27.75 -29.56
CA GLN A 394 8.62 28.90 -28.71
C GLN A 394 7.41 29.76 -28.29
N ALA A 395 6.17 29.37 -28.58
CA ALA A 395 5.00 30.15 -28.16
C ALA A 395 4.67 29.97 -26.67
N TYR A 396 4.83 28.77 -26.11
CA TYR A 396 4.32 28.44 -24.79
C TYR A 396 5.38 28.51 -23.68
N SER A 397 4.93 28.96 -22.52
CA SER A 397 5.56 28.82 -21.20
C SER A 397 4.53 28.21 -20.25
N ALA A 398 4.96 27.54 -19.18
CA ALA A 398 4.07 26.95 -18.20
C ALA A 398 4.38 27.48 -16.80
N LEU A 399 3.34 27.80 -16.03
CA LEU A 399 3.45 28.19 -14.62
C LEU A 399 2.62 27.23 -13.77
N VAL A 400 3.26 26.53 -12.85
CA VAL A 400 2.71 25.37 -12.14
C VAL A 400 3.16 25.37 -10.67
N ALA A 401 2.55 24.54 -9.83
CA ALA A 401 2.89 24.47 -8.42
C ALA A 401 2.83 23.02 -7.92
N ASN A 402 3.80 22.66 -7.08
CA ASN A 402 3.77 21.46 -6.25
C ASN A 402 3.42 21.88 -4.82
N PHE A 403 2.13 21.89 -4.49
CA PHE A 403 1.59 22.49 -3.28
C PHE A 403 2.25 21.96 -2.01
N GLU A 404 2.71 22.87 -1.15
CA GLU A 404 3.37 22.58 0.11
C GLU A 404 2.55 23.19 1.26
N PRO A 405 1.87 22.39 2.09
CA PRO A 405 1.13 22.93 3.22
C PRO A 405 2.10 23.53 4.24
N ASP A 406 1.76 24.71 4.79
CA ASP A 406 2.49 25.25 5.94
C ASP A 406 2.29 24.39 7.19
N ALA A 407 3.08 24.61 8.25
CA ALA A 407 3.02 23.78 9.46
C ALA A 407 1.63 23.78 10.15
N GLY A 408 0.87 24.87 10.06
CA GLY A 408 -0.47 24.96 10.64
C GLY A 408 -1.53 24.25 9.80
N LEU A 409 -1.39 24.29 8.48
CA LEU A 409 -2.23 23.60 7.51
C LEU A 409 -1.88 22.11 7.42
N LEU A 410 -0.61 21.74 7.58
CA LEU A 410 -0.16 20.36 7.71
C LEU A 410 -0.80 19.71 8.94
N GLN A 411 -0.86 20.43 10.06
CA GLN A 411 -1.60 19.98 11.25
C GLN A 411 -3.09 19.79 10.93
N ARG A 412 -3.72 20.66 10.15
CA ARG A 412 -5.12 20.50 9.70
C ARG A 412 -5.32 19.37 8.68
N ILE A 413 -4.34 19.08 7.82
CA ILE A 413 -4.35 17.92 6.89
C ILE A 413 -4.24 16.62 7.68
N ILE A 414 -3.45 16.61 8.74
CA ILE A 414 -3.33 15.51 9.70
C ILE A 414 -4.63 15.38 10.53
N ASP A 415 -5.16 16.49 11.05
CA ASP A 415 -6.41 16.53 11.81
C ASP A 415 -7.63 16.19 10.93
N ALA A 416 -7.60 16.44 9.61
CA ALA A 416 -8.62 16.06 8.63
C ALA A 416 -8.40 14.66 8.00
N GLY A 417 -7.20 14.08 8.15
CA GLY A 417 -6.84 12.74 7.68
C GLY A 417 -7.03 12.57 6.19
N ALA A 418 -6.71 13.63 5.45
CA ALA A 418 -6.76 13.63 4.00
C ALA A 418 -5.49 12.97 3.46
N ASP A 419 -5.61 11.74 2.96
CA ASP A 419 -4.67 11.23 1.96
C ASP A 419 -4.78 12.14 0.74
N LEU A 420 -3.67 12.82 0.40
CA LEU A 420 -3.63 13.77 -0.70
C LEU A 420 -3.94 13.04 -2.01
N PHE A 421 -5.11 13.38 -2.59
CA PHE A 421 -5.81 12.78 -3.73
C PHE A 421 -5.01 12.56 -5.03
N PHE A 422 -3.74 12.94 -5.08
CA PHE A 422 -2.88 12.72 -6.23
C PHE A 422 -1.62 11.96 -5.80
N PRO A 423 -1.30 10.82 -6.45
CA PRO A 423 -0.07 10.06 -6.19
C PRO A 423 1.20 10.78 -6.70
N THR A 424 1.05 11.96 -7.32
CA THR A 424 2.10 12.78 -7.93
C THR A 424 2.11 14.20 -7.37
N ALA A 425 3.10 15.02 -7.75
CA ALA A 425 3.11 16.43 -7.42
C ALA A 425 1.82 17.06 -7.96
N ASN A 426 1.19 17.95 -7.20
CA ASN A 426 -0.07 18.57 -7.60
C ASN A 426 -0.27 19.93 -6.93
N ASP A 427 -1.21 20.71 -7.45
CA ASP A 427 -1.62 22.00 -6.90
C ASP A 427 -2.98 21.95 -6.15
N LEU A 428 -3.40 20.74 -5.71
CA LEU A 428 -4.72 20.36 -5.17
C LEU A 428 -5.83 20.13 -6.20
N VAL A 429 -5.61 20.45 -7.48
CA VAL A 429 -6.61 20.25 -8.54
C VAL A 429 -6.03 19.55 -9.76
N VAL A 430 -4.79 19.89 -10.12
CA VAL A 430 -4.10 19.44 -11.32
C VAL A 430 -2.76 18.81 -10.92
N PRO A 431 -2.42 17.62 -11.43
CA PRO A 431 -1.06 17.10 -11.32
C PRO A 431 -0.05 18.08 -11.91
N THR A 432 0.97 18.45 -11.15
CA THR A 432 1.92 19.53 -11.46
C THR A 432 2.60 19.31 -12.81
N GLU A 433 3.05 18.09 -13.10
CA GLU A 433 3.67 17.72 -14.38
C GLU A 433 2.70 17.78 -15.55
N GLY A 434 1.42 17.48 -15.30
CA GLY A 434 0.33 17.66 -16.25
C GLY A 434 0.12 19.13 -16.66
N GLY A 435 0.76 20.07 -15.98
CA GLY A 435 0.74 21.49 -16.30
C GLY A 435 1.67 21.93 -17.45
N TRP A 436 2.78 21.23 -17.70
CA TRP A 436 3.68 21.53 -18.83
C TRP A 436 3.72 20.44 -19.91
N ARG A 437 3.22 19.23 -19.63
CA ARG A 437 3.17 18.12 -20.60
C ARG A 437 2.03 18.30 -21.59
N VAL A 438 2.33 18.96 -22.71
CA VAL A 438 1.41 19.19 -23.83
C VAL A 438 1.57 18.15 -24.97
N ASP A 439 2.61 17.31 -24.94
CA ASP A 439 2.96 16.33 -26.00
C ASP A 439 3.77 15.09 -25.50
N PRO A 440 3.30 14.29 -24.52
CA PRO A 440 4.11 13.28 -23.83
C PRO A 440 4.54 12.07 -24.69
N GLY A 441 4.12 11.96 -25.96
CA GLY A 441 4.14 10.71 -26.74
C GLY A 441 5.24 10.54 -27.79
N ASN A 442 6.02 11.56 -28.15
CA ASN A 442 6.86 11.49 -29.37
C ASN A 442 8.37 11.29 -29.17
N GLY A 443 8.87 11.15 -27.93
CA GLY A 443 10.30 10.89 -27.68
C GLY A 443 11.27 12.00 -28.17
N SER A 444 10.74 13.15 -28.58
CA SER A 444 11.48 14.33 -29.03
C SER A 444 11.62 15.38 -27.91
N VAL A 445 12.39 16.45 -28.18
CA VAL A 445 12.54 17.63 -27.31
C VAL A 445 11.16 18.11 -26.80
N PRO A 446 10.98 18.37 -25.49
CA PRO A 446 9.69 18.82 -24.94
C PRO A 446 9.17 20.07 -25.67
N ALA A 447 7.88 20.09 -26.02
CA ALA A 447 7.29 21.25 -26.69
C ALA A 447 7.36 22.55 -25.86
N ILE A 448 7.31 22.43 -24.53
CA ILE A 448 7.65 23.51 -23.60
C ILE A 448 8.99 23.16 -22.95
N PRO A 449 10.10 23.80 -23.35
CA PRO A 449 11.41 23.52 -22.78
C PRO A 449 11.48 23.99 -21.32
N GLY A 450 12.33 23.33 -20.53
CA GLY A 450 12.44 23.53 -19.10
C GLY A 450 12.79 24.95 -18.64
N ASP A 451 13.46 25.73 -19.49
CA ASP A 451 13.81 27.13 -19.26
C ASP A 451 12.61 28.08 -19.40
N ARG A 452 11.46 27.55 -19.82
CA ARG A 452 10.17 28.24 -19.93
C ARG A 452 9.10 27.64 -19.01
N VAL A 453 9.50 26.79 -18.07
CA VAL A 453 8.63 26.26 -17.03
C VAL A 453 8.99 26.93 -15.71
N GLY A 454 8.04 27.63 -15.12
CA GLY A 454 8.11 28.16 -13.77
C GLY A 454 7.32 27.27 -12.83
N CYS A 455 7.95 26.71 -11.80
CA CYS A 455 7.30 25.82 -10.85
C CYS A 455 7.51 26.31 -9.41
N PHE A 456 6.42 26.50 -8.67
CA PHE A 456 6.43 26.76 -7.23
C PHE A 456 6.48 25.47 -6.42
N GLY A 457 6.89 25.58 -5.16
CA GLY A 457 6.97 24.46 -4.22
C GLY A 457 8.14 23.52 -4.49
N VAL A 458 8.13 22.36 -3.84
CA VAL A 458 9.31 21.50 -3.75
C VAL A 458 9.74 20.95 -5.11
N GLY A 459 11.02 21.16 -5.44
CA GLY A 459 11.63 20.77 -6.71
C GLY A 459 11.27 21.70 -7.86
N GLY A 460 10.45 22.71 -7.59
CA GLY A 460 10.26 23.83 -8.47
C GLY A 460 11.49 24.75 -8.51
N ASN A 461 11.47 25.67 -9.45
CA ASN A 461 12.54 26.63 -9.73
C ASN A 461 12.15 28.08 -9.39
N LEU A 462 10.95 28.31 -8.84
CA LEU A 462 10.49 29.61 -8.35
C LEU A 462 10.45 29.63 -6.82
N SER A 463 10.91 30.74 -6.24
CA SER A 463 10.66 31.05 -4.83
C SER A 463 9.19 31.45 -4.63
N GLN A 464 8.62 31.08 -3.49
CA GLN A 464 7.26 31.47 -3.08
C GLN A 464 7.31 32.19 -1.72
N GLN A 465 6.44 33.19 -1.52
CA GLN A 465 6.27 33.83 -0.22
C GLN A 465 5.25 33.09 0.66
N HIS A 466 4.27 32.46 0.03
CA HIS A 466 3.24 31.64 0.68
C HIS A 466 3.02 30.35 -0.13
N PRO A 467 2.49 29.28 0.47
CA PRO A 467 2.09 28.08 -0.25
C PRO A 467 1.21 28.37 -1.49
N VAL A 468 1.76 28.15 -2.68
CA VAL A 468 1.01 28.33 -3.93
C VAL A 468 0.21 27.06 -4.24
N ASN A 469 -1.10 27.21 -4.41
CA ASN A 469 -2.06 26.20 -4.83
C ASN A 469 -2.84 26.66 -6.08
N HIS A 470 -3.74 25.81 -6.58
CA HIS A 470 -4.49 26.05 -7.80
C HIS A 470 -5.19 27.42 -7.90
N VAL A 471 -5.61 28.00 -6.76
CA VAL A 471 -6.46 29.20 -6.74
C VAL A 471 -5.75 30.49 -6.36
N ASN A 472 -4.47 30.45 -5.93
CA ASN A 472 -3.75 31.64 -5.47
C ASN A 472 -2.48 31.99 -6.28
N PHE A 473 -2.24 31.34 -7.43
CA PHE A 473 -1.07 31.59 -8.30
C PHE A 473 -0.75 33.08 -8.51
N PHE A 474 -1.74 33.90 -8.82
CA PHE A 474 -1.54 35.32 -9.15
C PHE A 474 -1.32 36.24 -7.94
N GLN A 475 -1.28 35.69 -6.73
CA GLN A 475 -1.04 36.45 -5.51
C GLN A 475 0.43 36.47 -5.09
N ASP A 476 1.27 35.63 -5.70
CA ASP A 476 2.70 35.54 -5.39
C ASP A 476 3.56 36.44 -6.30
N PRO A 477 4.53 37.20 -5.76
CA PRO A 477 5.44 38.04 -6.55
C PRO A 477 6.22 37.28 -7.63
N GLY A 478 6.58 36.02 -7.39
CA GLY A 478 7.28 35.19 -8.37
C GLY A 478 6.47 34.96 -9.63
N THR A 479 5.13 35.00 -9.54
CA THR A 479 4.24 34.91 -10.70
C THR A 479 4.36 36.17 -11.56
N VAL A 480 4.39 37.36 -10.95
CA VAL A 480 4.53 38.63 -11.69
C VAL A 480 5.86 38.66 -12.44
N ASP A 481 6.95 38.31 -11.77
CA ASP A 481 8.30 38.30 -12.36
C ASP A 481 8.39 37.30 -13.53
N PHE A 482 7.86 36.09 -13.36
CA PHE A 482 7.85 35.06 -14.40
C PHE A 482 7.04 35.50 -15.62
N LEU A 483 5.83 36.04 -15.41
CA LEU A 483 4.95 36.50 -16.48
C LEU A 483 5.56 37.65 -17.28
N VAL A 484 6.15 38.64 -16.62
CA VAL A 484 6.79 39.79 -17.29
C VAL A 484 7.91 39.31 -18.22
N ARG A 485 8.82 38.46 -17.73
CA ARG A 485 9.93 37.91 -18.53
C ARG A 485 9.44 37.06 -19.69
N ALA A 486 8.51 36.14 -19.43
CA ALA A 486 7.94 35.27 -20.45
C ALA A 486 7.30 36.08 -21.59
N LEU A 487 6.54 37.12 -21.25
CA LEU A 487 5.88 37.96 -22.24
C LEU A 487 6.84 38.91 -22.96
N ARG A 488 7.92 39.38 -22.33
CA ARG A 488 9.00 40.12 -23.00
C ARG A 488 9.87 39.22 -23.89
N GLY A 489 9.82 37.91 -23.68
CA GLY A 489 10.67 36.93 -24.37
C GLY A 489 12.09 36.91 -23.82
N GLU A 490 12.25 37.39 -22.60
CA GLU A 490 13.50 37.33 -21.86
C GLU A 490 13.66 35.93 -21.28
N SER A 491 14.91 35.47 -21.15
CA SER A 491 15.20 34.23 -20.45
C SER A 491 14.81 34.35 -18.97
N GLN A 492 14.25 33.26 -18.43
CA GLN A 492 13.97 33.18 -17.01
C GLN A 492 15.29 33.08 -16.22
N VAL A 493 15.39 33.81 -15.11
CA VAL A 493 16.59 33.82 -14.25
C VAL A 493 16.47 32.72 -13.20
N VAL A 494 16.19 31.51 -13.67
CA VAL A 494 15.98 30.33 -12.83
C VAL A 494 16.57 29.10 -13.52
N THR A 495 16.93 28.10 -12.73
CA THR A 495 17.41 26.83 -13.28
C THR A 495 16.29 26.19 -14.12
N PRO A 496 16.57 25.75 -15.36
CA PRO A 496 15.59 25.04 -16.18
C PRO A 496 15.07 23.78 -15.48
N ILE A 497 13.76 23.54 -15.53
CA ILE A 497 13.15 22.29 -15.04
C ILE A 497 13.54 21.14 -15.98
N ASP A 498 13.97 20.00 -15.43
CA ASP A 498 14.11 18.78 -16.24
C ASP A 498 12.72 18.19 -16.53
N CYS A 499 12.14 18.58 -17.66
CA CYS A 499 10.79 18.15 -18.07
C CYS A 499 10.64 16.65 -18.28
N ASN A 500 11.76 15.91 -18.39
CA ASN A 500 11.78 14.44 -18.54
C ASN A 500 11.79 13.71 -17.18
N ARG A 501 11.89 14.43 -16.06
CA ARG A 501 11.86 13.86 -14.71
C ARG A 501 10.63 14.33 -13.95
N ASP A 502 10.03 13.42 -13.19
CA ASP A 502 8.94 13.78 -12.28
C ASP A 502 9.46 14.60 -11.11
N LEU A 503 8.65 15.57 -10.66
CA LEU A 503 9.00 16.44 -9.55
C LEU A 503 9.03 15.65 -8.23
N PRO A 504 9.71 16.18 -7.20
CA PRO A 504 9.67 15.65 -5.85
C PRO A 504 8.26 15.42 -5.31
N THR A 505 7.90 14.15 -5.16
CA THR A 505 6.73 13.70 -4.42
C THR A 505 7.17 13.19 -3.05
N GLY A 506 6.39 13.50 -2.02
CA GLY A 506 6.64 12.99 -0.67
C GLY A 506 8.06 13.16 -0.11
N ARG A 507 8.77 12.07 0.27
CA ARG A 507 10.09 12.17 0.99
C ARG A 507 11.19 12.92 0.21
N ARG A 508 11.05 13.17 -1.09
CA ARG A 508 11.99 14.05 -1.82
C ARG A 508 11.87 15.53 -1.38
N ARG A 509 10.81 15.90 -0.64
CA ARG A 509 10.66 17.21 0.00
C ARG A 509 11.74 17.51 1.03
N GLY A 510 12.02 16.57 1.94
CA GLY A 510 13.05 16.74 2.97
C GLY A 510 14.49 16.81 2.44
N ALA A 511 14.80 16.05 1.37
CA ALA A 511 16.14 16.02 0.78
C ALA A 511 16.43 17.23 -0.14
N ALA A 512 15.41 17.85 -0.75
CA ALA A 512 15.56 19.06 -1.55
C ALA A 512 15.74 20.32 -0.66
N LEU A 513 15.08 20.36 0.50
CA LEU A 513 15.22 21.43 1.50
C LEU A 513 16.64 21.53 2.10
N GLN A 514 17.41 20.43 2.13
CA GLN A 514 18.80 20.43 2.62
C GLN A 514 19.84 20.91 1.59
N LYS A 515 19.46 21.14 0.32
CA LYS A 515 20.39 21.46 -0.78
C LYS A 515 20.37 22.90 -1.28
N THR A 516 19.65 23.82 -0.61
CA THR A 516 19.74 25.26 -0.93
C THR A 516 20.99 25.88 -0.32
N SER A 517 22.14 25.72 -0.99
CA SER A 517 23.32 26.57 -0.73
C SER A 517 23.13 27.95 -1.37
N PRO A 518 23.60 29.05 -0.74
CA PRO A 518 23.54 30.38 -1.32
C PRO A 518 24.39 30.47 -2.59
N ALA A 519 23.95 31.31 -3.53
CA ALA A 519 24.48 31.47 -4.88
C ALA A 519 26.01 31.43 -4.98
N ALA A 520 26.54 30.48 -5.77
CA ALA A 520 27.96 30.34 -6.04
C ALA A 520 28.40 31.21 -7.24
N ILE A 521 29.52 31.89 -7.06
CA ILE A 521 30.25 32.72 -8.03
C ILE A 521 30.73 31.84 -9.21
N PRO A 522 30.66 32.31 -10.47
CA PRO A 522 31.02 31.48 -11.61
C PRO A 522 32.53 31.32 -11.74
N ILE A 523 33.00 30.06 -11.78
CA ILE A 523 34.38 29.69 -12.14
C ILE A 523 34.35 29.09 -13.55
N ALA A 524 35.24 29.57 -14.43
CA ALA A 524 35.32 29.21 -15.84
C ALA A 524 35.67 27.72 -16.06
N PRO A 525 35.16 27.08 -17.13
CA PRO A 525 35.36 25.66 -17.37
C PRO A 525 36.73 25.39 -17.99
N ARG A 526 37.37 24.32 -17.52
CA ARG A 526 38.62 23.79 -18.06
C ARG A 526 38.29 22.53 -18.86
N GLU A 527 38.67 22.52 -20.14
CA GLU A 527 38.45 21.40 -21.07
C GLU A 527 39.26 20.17 -20.64
N GLU A 528 38.58 19.02 -20.50
CA GLU A 528 39.23 17.73 -20.34
C GLU A 528 38.60 16.74 -21.33
N GLN A 529 39.41 16.25 -22.27
CA GLN A 529 39.03 15.34 -23.35
C GLN A 529 38.77 13.93 -22.81
N ALA A 530 37.65 13.32 -23.22
CA ALA A 530 37.29 11.95 -22.88
C ALA A 530 38.02 10.92 -23.76
N PRO A 531 38.51 9.79 -23.21
CA PRO A 531 39.10 8.73 -24.02
C PRO A 531 38.03 7.81 -24.61
N THR A 532 38.14 7.57 -25.92
CA THR A 532 37.30 6.66 -26.70
C THR A 532 37.56 5.19 -26.36
N ARG A 533 36.51 4.43 -26.02
CA ARG A 533 36.51 2.95 -25.98
C ARG A 533 35.65 2.39 -27.13
N PRO A 534 36.01 1.24 -27.73
CA PRO A 534 35.34 0.72 -28.93
C PRO A 534 33.97 0.12 -28.61
N VAL A 535 33.02 0.38 -29.52
CA VAL A 535 31.62 -0.04 -29.48
C VAL A 535 31.49 -1.51 -29.93
N LEU A 536 30.89 -2.36 -29.11
CA LEU A 536 30.37 -3.67 -29.50
C LEU A 536 28.91 -3.53 -29.98
N PRO A 537 28.44 -4.36 -30.93
CA PRO A 537 27.14 -4.18 -31.58
C PRO A 537 25.97 -4.42 -30.60
N ALA A 538 25.00 -3.51 -30.65
CA ALA A 538 23.81 -3.53 -29.80
C ALA A 538 22.89 -4.70 -30.14
N VAL A 539 22.65 -5.58 -29.16
CA VAL A 539 21.53 -6.53 -29.20
C VAL A 539 20.28 -5.75 -28.79
N GLN A 540 19.36 -5.53 -29.74
CA GLN A 540 18.03 -4.99 -29.46
C GLN A 540 17.24 -5.99 -28.62
N VAL A 541 17.15 -5.72 -27.31
CA VAL A 541 16.15 -6.34 -26.43
C VAL A 541 14.96 -5.38 -26.41
N ASN A 542 13.89 -5.72 -27.13
CA ASN A 542 12.60 -5.05 -26.96
C ASN A 542 11.93 -5.65 -25.70
N PRO A 543 11.79 -4.90 -24.59
CA PRO A 543 10.99 -5.36 -23.47
C PRO A 543 9.51 -5.40 -23.91
N PRO A 544 8.74 -6.43 -23.58
CA PRO A 544 7.32 -6.47 -23.90
C PRO A 544 6.62 -5.37 -23.10
N VAL A 545 5.99 -4.43 -23.80
CA VAL A 545 5.05 -3.47 -23.22
C VAL A 545 3.83 -4.27 -22.77
N ILE A 546 3.79 -4.60 -21.47
CA ILE A 546 2.58 -5.14 -20.84
C ILE A 546 1.70 -3.93 -20.51
N ALA A 547 0.58 -3.80 -21.22
CA ALA A 547 -0.48 -2.88 -20.87
C ALA A 547 -0.90 -3.12 -19.41
N VAL A 548 -0.72 -2.11 -18.56
CA VAL A 548 -1.16 -2.16 -17.17
C VAL A 548 -2.65 -1.91 -17.16
N GLU A 549 -3.46 -2.95 -17.05
CA GLU A 549 -4.87 -2.79 -16.69
C GLU A 549 -4.97 -2.11 -15.31
N PRO A 550 -5.87 -1.13 -15.13
CA PRO A 550 -6.07 -0.46 -13.84
C PRO A 550 -6.64 -1.46 -12.81
N TYR A 551 -5.83 -1.79 -11.80
CA TYR A 551 -6.32 -2.47 -10.60
C TYR A 551 -7.05 -1.43 -9.72
N PRO A 552 -8.28 -1.70 -9.24
CA PRO A 552 -8.94 -0.84 -8.27
C PRO A 552 -8.12 -0.82 -6.98
N GLU A 553 -7.85 0.36 -6.43
CA GLU A 553 -7.38 0.44 -5.05
C GLU A 553 -8.44 -0.20 -4.15
N PRO A 554 -8.06 -0.98 -3.14
CA PRO A 554 -9.04 -1.62 -2.29
C PRO A 554 -9.57 -0.55 -1.34
N ASP A 555 -10.73 0.03 -1.66
CA ASP A 555 -11.50 0.89 -0.77
C ASP A 555 -11.78 0.21 0.60
N ASP A 556 -11.54 -1.10 0.70
CA ASP A 556 -11.88 -2.00 1.81
C ASP A 556 -10.70 -2.30 2.77
N VAL A 557 -9.84 -1.32 3.02
CA VAL A 557 -8.75 -1.42 4.02
C VAL A 557 -9.08 -0.58 5.25
N PHE A 558 -8.89 -1.18 6.43
CA PHE A 558 -9.00 -0.52 7.72
C PHE A 558 -7.63 0.00 8.15
N HIS A 559 -7.44 1.30 8.17
CA HIS A 559 -6.19 1.90 8.62
C HIS A 559 -6.32 2.36 10.06
N ILE A 560 -5.30 2.11 10.86
CA ILE A 560 -5.11 2.72 12.17
C ILE A 560 -3.74 3.40 12.17
N ALA A 561 -3.72 4.70 12.44
CA ALA A 561 -2.51 5.50 12.55
C ALA A 561 -2.44 6.13 13.94
N LEU A 562 -1.33 5.94 14.64
CA LEU A 562 -1.01 6.58 15.91
C LEU A 562 0.07 7.63 15.67
N ILE A 563 -0.30 8.91 15.81
CA ILE A 563 0.52 10.07 15.48
C ILE A 563 0.76 10.91 16.73
N ALA A 564 2.02 11.15 17.10
CA ALA A 564 2.35 12.10 18.16
C ALA A 564 2.46 13.53 17.60
N PRO A 565 1.81 14.53 18.21
CA PRO A 565 1.91 15.92 17.75
C PRO A 565 3.33 16.48 17.87
N LYS A 566 4.13 15.95 18.80
CA LYS A 566 5.56 16.22 18.97
C LYS A 566 6.25 14.97 19.53
N ALA A 567 7.53 14.78 19.21
CA ALA A 567 8.33 13.70 19.80
C ALA A 567 8.32 13.78 21.34
N GLY A 568 7.92 12.70 22.00
CA GLY A 568 7.82 12.63 23.47
C GLY A 568 6.55 13.21 24.09
N ALA A 569 5.51 13.52 23.30
CA ALA A 569 4.22 13.93 23.82
C ALA A 569 3.53 12.80 24.62
N GLU A 570 2.95 13.15 25.77
CA GLU A 570 2.18 12.24 26.62
C GLU A 570 0.82 11.84 26.00
N GLU A 571 0.37 12.57 24.99
CA GLU A 571 -0.82 12.29 24.21
C GLU A 571 -0.50 12.14 22.72
N ALA A 572 -1.04 11.08 22.12
CA ALA A 572 -1.02 10.80 20.70
C ALA A 572 -2.43 10.84 20.13
N GLN A 573 -2.55 11.22 18.86
CA GLN A 573 -3.78 11.08 18.10
C GLN A 573 -3.83 9.69 17.48
N LEU A 574 -4.90 8.94 17.77
CA LEU A 574 -5.21 7.68 17.13
C LEU A 574 -6.30 7.94 16.08
N ILE A 575 -5.96 7.72 14.82
CA ILE A 575 -6.81 7.94 13.67
C ILE A 575 -7.15 6.58 13.07
N ALA A 576 -8.44 6.27 12.94
CA ALA A 576 -8.91 5.08 12.24
C ALA A 576 -9.72 5.48 10.99
N THR A 577 -9.44 4.84 9.86
CA THR A 577 -10.18 5.05 8.61
C THR A 577 -10.61 3.71 8.00
N PHE A 578 -11.78 3.72 7.37
CA PHE A 578 -12.28 2.63 6.54
C PHE A 578 -13.20 3.23 5.48
N ARG A 579 -12.85 3.09 4.20
CA ARG A 579 -13.51 3.82 3.10
C ARG A 579 -13.60 5.32 3.41
N ASN A 580 -14.81 5.86 3.46
CA ASN A 580 -15.10 7.27 3.75
C ASN A 580 -15.32 7.55 5.25
N ALA A 581 -15.33 6.53 6.10
CA ALA A 581 -15.53 6.67 7.53
C ALA A 581 -14.20 6.90 8.24
N ARG A 582 -14.15 7.92 9.08
CA ARG A 582 -12.96 8.29 9.86
C ARG A 582 -13.34 8.59 11.30
N VAL A 583 -12.54 8.07 12.21
CA VAL A 583 -12.65 8.30 13.65
C VAL A 583 -11.31 8.78 14.16
N MET A 584 -11.33 9.72 15.09
CA MET A 584 -10.16 10.17 15.83
C MET A 584 -10.42 10.02 17.33
N GLU A 585 -9.43 9.50 18.04
CA GLU A 585 -9.41 9.38 19.50
C GLU A 585 -8.06 9.89 20.02
N HIS A 586 -8.05 10.45 21.22
CA HIS A 586 -6.81 10.81 21.90
C HIS A 586 -6.37 9.67 22.79
N LEU A 587 -5.09 9.32 22.71
CA LEU A 587 -4.52 8.21 23.43
C LEU A 587 -3.32 8.70 24.27
N HIS A 588 -3.45 8.52 25.59
CA HIS A 588 -2.36 8.81 26.51
C HIS A 588 -1.28 7.72 26.39
N THR A 589 -0.03 8.09 26.09
CA THR A 589 1.08 7.19 25.76
C THR A 589 1.91 6.81 26.99
N GLY A 590 1.66 7.41 28.16
CA GLY A 590 2.23 6.98 29.43
C GLY A 590 3.76 7.15 29.53
N THR A 591 4.36 8.12 28.84
CA THR A 591 5.76 8.51 29.02
C THR A 591 5.94 9.41 30.24
N SER A 592 5.60 8.94 31.45
CA SER A 592 6.01 9.64 32.67
C SER A 592 7.52 9.50 32.82
N LYS A 593 8.26 10.60 32.61
CA LYS A 593 9.62 10.73 33.15
C LYS A 593 9.51 10.69 34.66
N THR A 594 9.83 9.56 35.27
CA THR A 594 10.23 9.50 36.68
C THR A 594 11.52 10.30 36.82
N THR A 595 11.39 11.59 37.10
CA THR A 595 12.50 12.38 37.63
C THR A 595 12.88 11.76 38.96
N ALA A 596 14.16 11.42 39.10
CA ALA A 596 14.78 10.99 40.34
C ALA A 596 14.85 12.15 41.35
N ALA A 597 13.70 12.68 41.79
CA ALA A 597 13.54 13.61 42.90
C ALA A 597 12.04 13.84 43.15
N GLY A 598 11.32 12.85 43.66
CA GLY A 598 9.89 13.00 43.95
C GLY A 598 9.32 11.79 44.66
N ARG A 599 9.12 11.93 45.96
CA ARG A 599 8.53 10.99 46.92
C ARG A 599 7.43 10.10 46.30
N ARG A 600 7.62 8.78 46.31
CA ARG A 600 6.55 7.79 46.05
C ARG A 600 5.41 8.05 47.04
N VAL A 601 4.25 8.48 46.54
CA VAL A 601 2.98 8.25 47.23
C VAL A 601 2.55 6.85 46.81
N ALA A 602 2.71 5.88 47.71
CA ALA A 602 2.14 4.55 47.56
C ALA A 602 0.61 4.67 47.67
N GLY A 603 -0.05 4.79 46.52
CA GLY A 603 -1.50 4.72 46.38
C GLY A 603 -1.84 3.60 45.41
N ASP A 604 -2.72 2.70 45.85
CA ASP A 604 -3.28 1.55 45.14
C ASP A 604 -3.96 1.96 43.81
N HIS A 605 -3.19 2.06 42.72
CA HIS A 605 -3.73 2.30 41.39
C HIS A 605 -3.55 1.05 40.54
N ALA A 606 -4.68 0.54 40.02
CA ALA A 606 -4.67 -0.62 39.13
C ALA A 606 -3.79 -0.32 37.89
N PRO A 607 -2.98 -1.28 37.42
CA PRO A 607 -2.06 -1.07 36.31
C PRO A 607 -2.83 -0.63 35.06
N THR A 608 -2.29 0.38 34.37
CA THR A 608 -2.85 0.88 33.10
C THR A 608 -2.70 -0.15 31.99
N GLN A 609 -3.39 0.04 30.86
CA GLN A 609 -3.20 -0.86 29.71
C GLN A 609 -1.75 -0.86 29.22
N TRP A 610 -1.09 0.29 29.22
CA TRP A 610 0.32 0.41 28.85
C TRP A 610 1.26 -0.29 29.81
N ASP A 611 0.96 -0.30 31.11
CA ASP A 611 1.76 -1.05 32.09
C ASP A 611 1.67 -2.56 31.82
N ARG A 612 0.48 -3.06 31.48
CA ARG A 612 0.29 -4.49 31.12
C ARG A 612 1.00 -4.84 29.82
N ILE A 613 0.91 -3.99 28.80
CA ILE A 613 1.61 -4.17 27.52
C ILE A 613 3.12 -4.20 27.76
N LYS A 614 3.67 -3.21 28.47
CA LYS A 614 5.10 -3.13 28.80
C LYS A 614 5.56 -4.33 29.63
N ALA A 615 4.76 -4.79 30.60
CA ALA A 615 5.11 -5.94 31.42
C ALA A 615 5.13 -7.25 30.61
N GLY A 616 4.12 -7.49 29.76
CA GLY A 616 4.08 -8.68 28.90
C GLY A 616 5.24 -8.68 27.89
N GLN A 617 5.49 -7.53 27.26
CA GLN A 617 6.63 -7.33 26.37
C GLN A 617 7.97 -7.56 27.08
N ALA A 618 8.13 -7.05 28.30
CA ALA A 618 9.34 -7.25 29.10
C ALA A 618 9.55 -8.72 29.48
N HIS A 619 8.49 -9.48 29.77
CA HIS A 619 8.58 -10.92 30.03
C HIS A 619 9.08 -11.66 28.79
N ILE A 620 8.50 -11.39 27.61
CA ILE A 620 8.94 -12.01 26.35
C ILE A 620 10.43 -11.70 26.10
N HIS A 621 10.84 -10.43 26.21
CA HIS A 621 12.24 -10.04 26.06
C HIS A 621 13.16 -10.67 27.11
N GLY A 622 12.73 -10.71 28.37
CA GLY A 622 13.50 -11.29 29.46
C GLY A 622 13.79 -12.77 29.22
N TYR A 623 12.77 -13.53 28.78
CA TYR A 623 12.94 -14.93 28.41
C TYR A 623 13.93 -15.10 27.24
N ILE A 624 13.74 -14.34 26.16
CA ILE A 624 14.59 -14.40 24.95
C ILE A 624 16.05 -14.07 25.28
N ASN A 625 16.27 -13.11 26.19
CA ASN A 625 17.60 -12.67 26.61
C ASN A 625 18.22 -13.58 27.69
N GLY A 626 17.52 -14.63 28.14
CA GLY A 626 17.99 -15.54 29.18
C GLY A 626 18.05 -14.91 30.57
N ASP A 627 17.22 -13.91 30.86
CA ASP A 627 17.11 -13.31 32.19
C ASP A 627 16.58 -14.34 33.20
N PRO A 628 17.31 -14.65 34.28
CA PRO A 628 16.87 -15.59 35.31
C PRO A 628 15.52 -15.25 35.95
N ALA A 629 15.08 -13.99 35.90
CA ALA A 629 13.76 -13.56 36.38
C ALA A 629 12.60 -14.09 35.53
N TYR A 630 12.85 -14.47 34.28
CA TYR A 630 11.86 -14.95 33.32
C TYR A 630 12.26 -16.32 32.75
N PRO A 631 12.24 -17.40 33.58
CA PRO A 631 12.75 -18.72 33.18
C PRO A 631 11.87 -19.46 32.17
N GLN A 632 10.66 -18.96 31.90
CA GLN A 632 9.69 -19.55 31.00
C GLN A 632 8.98 -18.46 30.21
N LEU A 633 8.52 -18.78 29.01
CA LEU A 633 7.63 -17.92 28.23
C LEU A 633 6.34 -17.59 28.99
N PRO A 634 5.68 -16.47 28.67
CA PRO A 634 4.33 -16.21 29.15
C PRO A 634 3.40 -17.35 28.74
N ASP A 635 2.62 -17.85 29.70
CA ASP A 635 1.59 -18.83 29.40
C ASP A 635 0.45 -18.22 28.55
N GLU A 636 -0.45 -19.07 28.07
CA GLU A 636 -1.56 -18.64 27.21
C GLU A 636 -2.43 -17.56 27.89
N THR A 637 -2.61 -17.65 29.22
CA THR A 637 -3.43 -16.68 29.96
C THR A 637 -2.74 -15.32 30.02
N ALA A 638 -1.43 -15.29 30.27
CA ALA A 638 -0.64 -14.07 30.25
C ALA A 638 -0.61 -13.42 28.85
N LEU A 639 -0.49 -14.23 27.79
CA LEU A 639 -0.57 -13.74 26.40
C LEU A 639 -1.96 -13.17 26.07
N GLN A 640 -3.05 -13.81 26.49
CA GLN A 640 -4.40 -13.29 26.30
C GLN A 640 -4.63 -11.98 27.07
N GLN A 641 -4.05 -11.84 28.27
CA GLN A 641 -4.13 -10.59 29.05
C GLN A 641 -3.36 -9.45 28.38
N MET A 642 -2.13 -9.72 27.93
CA MET A 642 -1.34 -8.76 27.15
C MET A 642 -2.06 -8.38 25.85
N GLY A 643 -2.57 -9.37 25.12
CA GLY A 643 -3.31 -9.17 23.88
C GLY A 643 -4.60 -8.38 24.06
N SER A 644 -5.32 -8.61 25.15
CA SER A 644 -6.50 -7.83 25.51
C SER A 644 -6.12 -6.38 25.81
N ALA A 645 -4.99 -6.14 26.47
CA ALA A 645 -4.50 -4.79 26.72
C ALA A 645 -4.12 -4.07 25.41
N LEU A 646 -3.43 -4.75 24.48
CA LEU A 646 -3.14 -4.24 23.13
C LEU A 646 -4.43 -3.89 22.37
N PHE A 647 -5.43 -4.75 22.44
CA PHE A 647 -6.72 -4.54 21.80
C PHE A 647 -7.45 -3.31 22.36
N MET A 648 -7.52 -3.20 23.69
CA MET A 648 -8.16 -2.05 24.34
C MET A 648 -7.41 -0.73 24.07
N ALA A 649 -6.09 -0.79 23.90
CA ALA A 649 -5.28 0.37 23.53
C ALA A 649 -5.49 0.79 22.06
N LEU A 650 -5.60 -0.16 21.13
CA LEU A 650 -5.70 0.14 19.70
C LEU A 650 -7.13 0.43 19.23
N PHE A 651 -8.13 -0.12 19.92
CA PHE A 651 -9.53 0.06 19.62
C PHE A 651 -10.29 0.76 20.77
N PRO A 652 -9.91 1.99 21.15
CA PRO A 652 -10.67 2.75 22.12
C PRO A 652 -11.97 3.28 21.50
N GLY A 653 -12.99 3.48 22.33
CA GLY A 653 -14.16 4.32 22.02
C GLY A 653 -14.77 4.10 20.64
N GLN A 654 -14.74 5.14 19.80
CA GLN A 654 -15.31 5.13 18.46
C GLN A 654 -14.53 4.25 17.47
N VAL A 655 -13.23 4.02 17.69
CA VAL A 655 -12.41 3.19 16.80
C VAL A 655 -12.85 1.73 16.85
N ARG A 656 -13.21 1.22 18.04
CA ARG A 656 -13.80 -0.12 18.15
C ARG A 656 -15.08 -0.26 17.33
N ARG A 657 -15.96 0.74 17.40
CA ARG A 657 -17.23 0.74 16.66
C ARG A 657 -17.01 0.75 15.15
N LEU A 658 -16.08 1.56 14.66
CA LEU A 658 -15.72 1.59 13.25
C LEU A 658 -15.12 0.24 12.81
N TYR A 659 -14.27 -0.35 13.62
CA TYR A 659 -13.70 -1.68 13.39
C TYR A 659 -14.78 -2.77 13.29
N ASP A 660 -15.71 -2.82 14.25
CA ASP A 660 -16.78 -3.80 14.26
C ASP A 660 -17.71 -3.64 13.04
N ALA A 661 -17.98 -2.42 12.60
CA ALA A 661 -18.75 -2.12 11.39
C ALA A 661 -18.01 -2.57 10.13
N ALA A 662 -16.76 -2.13 9.97
CA ALA A 662 -15.92 -2.49 8.82
C ALA A 662 -15.79 -4.00 8.67
N ARG A 663 -15.55 -4.71 9.77
CA ARG A 663 -15.46 -6.17 9.81
C ARG A 663 -16.78 -6.84 9.44
N SER A 664 -17.92 -6.31 9.91
CA SER A 664 -19.24 -6.89 9.63
C SER A 664 -19.69 -6.69 8.18
N GLU A 665 -19.18 -5.65 7.50
CA GLU A 665 -19.42 -5.43 6.06
C GLU A 665 -18.58 -6.37 5.17
N GLN A 666 -17.45 -6.87 5.67
CA GLN A 666 -16.58 -7.82 4.97
C GLN A 666 -17.10 -9.26 5.11
N VAL A 667 -18.23 -9.57 4.46
CA VAL A 667 -18.93 -10.85 4.60
C VAL A 667 -18.21 -12.02 3.90
N SER A 668 -17.49 -11.75 2.81
CA SER A 668 -16.90 -12.79 1.94
C SER A 668 -15.38 -12.91 2.05
N GLN A 669 -14.74 -11.98 2.76
CA GLN A 669 -13.28 -11.90 2.92
C GLN A 669 -12.96 -11.33 4.29
N ARG A 670 -11.74 -11.56 4.78
CA ARG A 670 -11.31 -10.96 6.05
C ARG A 670 -11.02 -9.47 5.87
N LEU A 671 -11.22 -8.70 6.93
CA LEU A 671 -10.88 -7.29 6.92
C LEU A 671 -9.35 -7.14 6.83
N ASN A 672 -8.90 -6.35 5.86
CA ASN A 672 -7.51 -5.95 5.78
C ASN A 672 -7.25 -4.82 6.78
N LEU A 673 -6.30 -5.02 7.71
CA LEU A 673 -5.98 -4.05 8.74
C LEU A 673 -4.52 -3.63 8.64
N ILE A 674 -4.29 -2.32 8.48
CA ILE A 674 -2.95 -1.73 8.48
C ILE A 674 -2.77 -0.90 9.75
N PHE A 675 -1.77 -1.25 10.55
CA PHE A 675 -1.35 -0.45 11.70
C PHE A 675 -0.10 0.37 11.38
N THR A 676 -0.13 1.66 11.70
CA THR A 676 0.97 2.61 11.50
C THR A 676 1.19 3.44 12.76
N SER A 677 2.45 3.66 13.17
CA SER A 677 2.74 4.62 14.24
C SER A 677 4.06 5.36 13.98
N ASP A 678 4.12 6.65 14.34
CA ASP A 678 5.37 7.43 14.42
C ASP A 678 6.03 7.38 15.81
N ILE A 679 5.40 6.71 16.78
CA ILE A 679 5.92 6.60 18.14
C ILE A 679 6.73 5.31 18.24
N GLY A 680 8.06 5.43 18.24
CA GLY A 680 8.98 4.29 18.13
C GLY A 680 8.67 3.14 19.10
N TRP A 681 8.57 3.40 20.40
CA TRP A 681 8.31 2.33 21.39
C TRP A 681 6.92 1.69 21.26
N ILE A 682 5.91 2.41 20.75
CA ILE A 682 4.57 1.85 20.46
C ILE A 682 4.65 0.98 19.21
N ALA A 683 5.29 1.49 18.16
CA ALA A 683 5.48 0.77 16.91
C ALA A 683 6.29 -0.52 17.08
N ASP A 684 7.20 -0.57 18.06
CA ASP A 684 7.99 -1.76 18.42
C ASP A 684 7.20 -2.87 19.16
N GLN A 685 6.03 -2.59 19.74
CA GLN A 685 5.25 -3.61 20.46
C GLN A 685 4.82 -4.76 19.54
N SER A 686 4.59 -5.95 20.09
CA SER A 686 4.11 -7.13 19.35
C SER A 686 2.59 -7.10 19.11
N TRP A 687 2.13 -6.20 18.24
CA TRP A 687 0.73 -6.05 17.84
C TRP A 687 0.10 -7.29 17.20
N GLU A 688 0.89 -8.26 16.75
CA GLU A 688 0.40 -9.55 16.25
C GLU A 688 -0.35 -10.33 17.35
N PHE A 689 -0.04 -10.07 18.64
CA PHE A 689 -0.73 -10.65 19.79
C PHE A 689 -2.04 -9.95 20.17
N ILE A 690 -2.55 -8.99 19.38
CA ILE A 690 -3.86 -8.38 19.68
C ILE A 690 -4.92 -9.49 19.81
N TYR A 691 -5.55 -9.54 20.98
CA TYR A 691 -6.56 -10.52 21.32
C TYR A 691 -7.89 -9.82 21.57
N ASP A 692 -8.93 -10.22 20.84
CA ASP A 692 -10.29 -9.72 21.06
C ASP A 692 -10.92 -10.56 22.20
N PRO A 693 -11.13 -9.98 23.40
CA PRO A 693 -11.68 -10.72 24.54
C PRO A 693 -13.14 -11.10 24.35
N ASP A 694 -13.89 -10.38 23.51
CA ASP A 694 -15.31 -10.66 23.25
C ASP A 694 -15.46 -11.88 22.33
N ARG A 695 -14.55 -12.01 21.36
CA ARG A 695 -14.51 -13.13 20.40
C ARG A 695 -13.62 -14.28 20.83
N ARG A 696 -12.78 -14.04 21.84
CA ARG A 696 -11.82 -14.99 22.41
C ARG A 696 -10.82 -15.52 21.37
N THR A 697 -10.27 -14.62 20.57
CA THR A 697 -9.35 -14.98 19.48
C THR A 697 -8.27 -13.93 19.24
N PHE A 698 -7.12 -14.36 18.73
CA PHE A 698 -6.06 -13.49 18.23
C PHE A 698 -6.40 -12.99 16.83
N LEU A 699 -6.44 -11.67 16.64
CA LEU A 699 -6.92 -11.07 15.40
C LEU A 699 -6.09 -11.51 14.19
N ALA A 700 -4.76 -11.53 14.32
CA ALA A 700 -3.84 -11.86 13.23
C ALA A 700 -3.87 -13.35 12.81
N LEU A 701 -4.50 -14.22 13.59
CA LEU A 701 -4.68 -15.64 13.27
C LEU A 701 -6.04 -15.92 12.62
N GLU A 702 -7.10 -15.20 12.99
CA GLU A 702 -8.47 -15.64 12.65
C GLU A 702 -9.33 -14.57 11.96
N GLU A 703 -9.36 -13.35 12.48
CA GLU A 703 -10.39 -12.35 12.13
C GLU A 703 -9.92 -11.37 11.04
N VAL A 704 -8.65 -10.99 11.03
CA VAL A 704 -8.14 -9.92 10.14
C VAL A 704 -6.82 -10.28 9.48
N ASN A 705 -6.60 -9.68 8.31
CA ASN A 705 -5.33 -9.68 7.64
C ASN A 705 -4.48 -8.53 8.19
N PHE A 706 -3.86 -8.76 9.35
CA PHE A 706 -3.05 -7.77 10.06
C PHE A 706 -1.68 -7.56 9.41
N THR A 707 -1.39 -6.31 9.04
CA THR A 707 -0.09 -5.86 8.53
C THR A 707 0.31 -4.53 9.17
N ARG A 708 1.62 -4.26 9.17
CA ARG A 708 2.20 -2.99 9.64
C ARG A 708 2.54 -2.07 8.48
N ASN A 709 2.64 -0.78 8.75
CA ASN A 709 3.18 0.20 7.81
C ASN A 709 3.97 1.28 8.57
N VAL A 710 4.69 2.10 7.81
CA VAL A 710 5.48 3.22 8.30
C VAL A 710 4.94 4.52 7.70
N LEU A 711 4.95 5.58 8.49
CA LEU A 711 4.63 6.93 7.99
C LEU A 711 5.72 7.36 7.00
N THR A 712 5.37 7.33 5.73
CA THR A 712 6.23 7.77 4.65
C THR A 712 5.40 8.40 3.55
N ALA A 713 5.94 9.46 2.98
CA ALA A 713 5.37 10.10 1.81
C ALA A 713 5.89 9.49 0.49
N ILE A 714 6.83 8.52 0.53
CA ILE A 714 7.22 7.75 -0.67
C ILE A 714 6.09 6.79 -1.05
N PRO A 715 5.52 6.88 -2.26
CA PRO A 715 4.54 5.92 -2.73
C PRO A 715 5.20 4.54 -2.91
N ALA A 716 4.42 3.48 -2.70
CA ALA A 716 4.88 2.13 -2.99
C ALA A 716 5.09 1.95 -4.50
N GLU A 717 6.08 1.15 -4.92
CA GLU A 717 6.20 0.75 -6.32
C GLU A 717 4.96 -0.05 -6.74
N ARG A 718 4.19 0.47 -7.70
CA ARG A 718 3.02 -0.22 -8.27
C ARG A 718 3.49 -1.19 -9.35
N ILE A 719 3.49 -2.48 -9.03
CA ILE A 719 4.02 -3.52 -9.92
C ILE A 719 2.93 -4.58 -10.18
N PRO A 720 2.58 -4.86 -11.45
CA PRO A 720 1.51 -5.81 -11.79
C PRO A 720 1.88 -7.26 -11.40
N ALA A 721 0.87 -8.04 -11.05
CA ALA A 721 1.02 -9.45 -10.71
C ALA A 721 1.59 -10.27 -11.89
N ARG A 722 2.43 -11.26 -11.60
CA ARG A 722 3.05 -12.14 -12.62
C ARG A 722 2.54 -13.58 -12.55
N PRO A 723 2.69 -14.39 -13.60
CA PRO A 723 2.35 -15.81 -13.56
C PRO A 723 3.27 -16.62 -12.63
N THR A 724 4.56 -16.30 -12.58
CA THR A 724 5.59 -16.99 -11.77
C THR A 724 6.39 -15.97 -10.96
N MET A 725 6.92 -16.40 -9.81
CA MET A 725 7.78 -15.57 -8.95
C MET A 725 9.25 -15.87 -9.19
N ARG A 726 10.07 -14.84 -9.34
CA ARG A 726 11.54 -14.96 -9.31
C ARG A 726 12.06 -14.56 -7.95
N ILE A 727 12.66 -15.52 -7.25
CA ILE A 727 13.18 -15.37 -5.88
C ILE A 727 14.70 -15.41 -5.94
N LEU A 728 15.35 -14.32 -5.52
CA LEU A 728 16.79 -14.31 -5.23
C LEU A 728 16.97 -14.57 -3.73
N VAL A 729 17.61 -15.68 -3.40
CA VAL A 729 17.98 -16.01 -2.01
C VAL A 729 19.43 -15.57 -1.78
N VAL A 730 19.61 -14.65 -0.86
CA VAL A 730 20.90 -14.07 -0.49
C VAL A 730 21.30 -14.68 0.85
N VAL A 731 22.43 -15.38 0.89
CA VAL A 731 22.92 -16.06 2.07
C VAL A 731 24.21 -15.39 2.49
N ALA A 732 24.20 -14.78 3.68
CA ALA A 732 25.36 -14.16 4.29
C ALA A 732 25.61 -14.83 5.64
N GLN A 733 26.48 -15.83 5.66
CA GLN A 733 26.90 -16.55 6.86
C GLN A 733 28.43 -16.50 6.95
N PRO A 734 29.00 -15.57 7.74
CA PRO A 734 30.44 -15.47 7.92
C PRO A 734 31.04 -16.81 8.40
N LEU A 735 32.23 -17.16 7.91
CA LEU A 735 32.94 -18.39 8.29
C LEU A 735 33.17 -18.43 9.81
N GLY A 736 32.35 -19.22 10.51
CA GLY A 736 32.47 -19.37 11.97
C GLY A 736 31.41 -20.22 12.70
N LEU A 737 30.26 -20.53 12.09
CA LEU A 737 29.15 -21.21 12.79
C LEU A 737 28.44 -22.36 12.03
N GLY A 738 28.92 -22.78 10.86
CA GLY A 738 28.30 -23.87 10.07
C GLY A 738 29.30 -24.91 9.55
N ALA A 739 29.00 -26.19 9.77
CA ALA A 739 29.83 -27.36 9.42
C ALA A 739 29.34 -28.05 8.12
N LEU A 740 28.97 -27.31 7.08
CA LEU A 740 28.45 -27.82 5.79
C LEU A 740 29.26 -27.29 4.60
N SER A 741 29.30 -28.03 3.48
CA SER A 741 29.84 -27.53 2.21
C SER A 741 28.85 -26.59 1.49
N VAL A 742 29.37 -25.73 0.60
CA VAL A 742 28.59 -24.75 -0.19
C VAL A 742 27.48 -25.42 -1.01
N GLU A 743 27.77 -26.59 -1.60
CA GLU A 743 26.79 -27.37 -2.35
C GLU A 743 25.69 -27.98 -1.45
N GLU A 744 26.04 -28.47 -0.27
CA GLU A 744 25.08 -29.02 0.70
C GLU A 744 24.17 -27.92 1.26
N GLU A 745 24.72 -26.74 1.54
CA GLU A 745 23.95 -25.57 1.99
C GLU A 745 22.97 -25.09 0.89
N ALA A 746 23.43 -25.02 -0.36
CA ALA A 746 22.58 -24.68 -1.50
C ALA A 746 21.39 -25.65 -1.66
N ASP A 747 21.64 -26.95 -1.48
CA ASP A 747 20.61 -27.97 -1.62
C ASP A 747 19.63 -27.98 -0.43
N VAL A 748 20.12 -27.72 0.79
CA VAL A 748 19.26 -27.50 1.96
C VAL A 748 18.33 -26.31 1.72
N ILE A 749 18.84 -25.17 1.24
CA ILE A 749 18.03 -23.98 0.98
C ILE A 749 17.01 -24.25 -0.13
N ARG A 750 17.42 -24.84 -1.27
CA ARG A 750 16.51 -25.20 -2.36
C ARG A 750 15.42 -26.19 -1.92
N SER A 751 15.74 -27.10 -1.01
CA SER A 751 14.76 -28.06 -0.47
C SER A 751 13.59 -27.34 0.23
N GLY A 752 13.85 -26.18 0.87
CA GLY A 752 12.83 -25.33 1.48
C GLY A 752 11.81 -24.78 0.47
N PHE A 753 12.25 -24.51 -0.76
CA PHE A 753 11.42 -24.02 -1.87
C PHE A 753 10.91 -25.12 -2.81
N ARG A 754 11.25 -26.39 -2.56
CA ARG A 754 11.03 -27.49 -3.50
C ARG A 754 9.60 -27.62 -3.99
N ARG A 755 8.61 -27.39 -3.12
CA ARG A 755 7.19 -27.42 -3.50
C ARG A 755 6.84 -26.39 -4.59
N LEU A 756 7.43 -25.21 -4.53
CA LEU A 756 7.21 -24.15 -5.52
C LEU A 756 7.93 -24.47 -6.84
N LEU A 757 9.17 -24.99 -6.74
CA LEU A 757 9.98 -25.40 -7.88
C LEU A 757 9.34 -26.58 -8.64
N ASP A 758 8.97 -27.66 -7.95
CA ASP A 758 8.30 -28.83 -8.55
C ASP A 758 6.96 -28.48 -9.21
N ALA A 759 6.28 -27.44 -8.73
CA ALA A 759 5.03 -26.96 -9.27
C ALA A 759 5.18 -25.93 -10.40
N GLY A 760 6.42 -25.50 -10.71
CA GLY A 760 6.70 -24.45 -11.71
C GLY A 760 6.09 -23.10 -11.32
N LEU A 761 5.95 -22.83 -10.02
CA LEU A 761 5.33 -21.62 -9.49
C LEU A 761 6.36 -20.53 -9.14
N ALA A 762 7.61 -20.91 -8.92
CA ALA A 762 8.70 -19.99 -8.70
C ALA A 762 9.98 -20.46 -9.38
N GLU A 763 10.86 -19.51 -9.69
CA GLU A 763 12.26 -19.69 -10.03
C GLU A 763 13.09 -19.20 -8.84
N VAL A 764 14.09 -19.96 -8.43
CA VAL A 764 14.94 -19.62 -7.27
C VAL A 764 16.40 -19.55 -7.72
N GLU A 765 17.00 -18.39 -7.52
CA GLU A 765 18.42 -18.12 -7.72
C GLU A 765 19.08 -17.97 -6.34
N LEU A 766 20.28 -18.51 -6.16
CA LEU A 766 21.02 -18.43 -4.89
C LEU A 766 22.25 -17.55 -5.07
N LEU A 767 22.48 -16.66 -4.13
CA LEU A 767 23.73 -15.94 -3.92
C LEU A 767 24.30 -16.36 -2.56
N LEU A 768 25.24 -17.30 -2.60
CA LEU A 768 25.99 -17.78 -1.44
C LEU A 768 27.18 -16.84 -1.18
N ASP A 769 27.75 -16.92 0.03
CA ASP A 769 28.88 -16.11 0.48
C ASP A 769 28.67 -14.61 0.20
N ALA A 770 27.46 -14.12 0.49
CA ALA A 770 27.00 -12.85 -0.04
C ALA A 770 27.78 -11.68 0.57
N THR A 771 28.48 -10.95 -0.29
CA THR A 771 29.04 -9.62 0.01
C THR A 771 28.10 -8.52 -0.51
N PRO A 772 28.17 -7.28 0.01
CA PRO A 772 27.34 -6.18 -0.50
C PRO A 772 27.61 -5.89 -1.98
N GLU A 773 28.84 -6.07 -2.44
CA GLU A 773 29.23 -5.91 -3.85
C GLU A 773 28.56 -6.97 -4.73
N LEU A 774 28.60 -8.24 -4.30
CA LEU A 774 27.96 -9.33 -5.03
C LEU A 774 26.45 -9.15 -5.11
N LEU A 775 25.81 -8.74 -4.01
CA LEU A 775 24.39 -8.43 -4.01
C LEU A 775 24.05 -7.29 -4.98
N HIS A 776 24.81 -6.20 -4.94
CA HIS A 776 24.60 -5.08 -5.84
C HIS A 776 24.74 -5.49 -7.31
N ARG A 777 25.79 -6.24 -7.64
CA ARG A 777 26.04 -6.75 -9.00
C ARG A 777 24.96 -7.72 -9.46
N ALA A 778 24.50 -8.63 -8.60
CA ALA A 778 23.43 -9.58 -8.93
C ALA A 778 22.12 -8.84 -9.28
N LEU A 779 21.77 -7.80 -8.53
CA LEU A 779 20.58 -6.99 -8.80
C LEU A 779 20.73 -6.09 -10.04
N GLU A 780 21.93 -5.58 -10.32
CA GLU A 780 22.20 -4.75 -11.50
C GLU A 780 22.23 -5.56 -12.80
N SER A 781 22.80 -6.76 -12.77
CA SER A 781 22.99 -7.62 -13.95
C SER A 781 21.83 -8.58 -14.24
N ALA A 782 20.78 -8.58 -13.43
CA ALA A 782 19.63 -9.45 -13.61
C ALA A 782 18.93 -9.19 -14.96
N SER A 783 18.83 -10.23 -15.79
CA SER A 783 18.19 -10.17 -17.12
C SER A 783 16.69 -9.90 -17.09
N ALA A 784 16.06 -10.12 -15.94
CA ALA A 784 14.68 -9.77 -15.66
C ALA A 784 14.55 -9.30 -14.19
N PRO A 785 13.50 -8.56 -13.81
CA PRO A 785 13.32 -8.10 -12.44
C PRO A 785 13.14 -9.27 -11.47
N ILE A 786 13.82 -9.20 -10.32
CA ILE A 786 13.63 -10.11 -9.19
C ILE A 786 12.37 -9.70 -8.44
N ASP A 787 11.43 -10.62 -8.22
CA ASP A 787 10.17 -10.32 -7.54
C ASP A 787 10.33 -10.37 -6.01
N VAL A 788 11.14 -11.31 -5.52
CA VAL A 788 11.40 -11.52 -4.09
C VAL A 788 12.89 -11.57 -3.83
N LEU A 789 13.36 -10.78 -2.86
CA LEU A 789 14.69 -10.93 -2.27
C LEU A 789 14.51 -11.59 -0.90
N HIS A 790 15.04 -12.79 -0.72
CA HIS A 790 15.01 -13.53 0.55
C HIS A 790 16.42 -13.55 1.14
N PHE A 791 16.64 -12.78 2.20
CA PHE A 791 17.91 -12.72 2.90
C PHE A 791 17.93 -13.72 4.06
N ILE A 792 18.99 -14.53 4.13
CA ILE A 792 19.30 -15.45 5.22
C ILE A 792 20.64 -15.01 5.81
N GLY A 793 20.65 -14.67 7.08
CA GLY A 793 21.86 -14.23 7.75
C GLY A 793 21.56 -13.58 9.10
N HIS A 794 22.51 -12.79 9.58
CA HIS A 794 22.39 -12.12 10.87
C HIS A 794 21.94 -10.66 10.69
N GLY A 795 21.13 -10.20 11.63
CA GLY A 795 20.73 -8.81 11.76
C GLY A 795 21.11 -8.33 13.14
N GLU A 796 21.52 -7.07 13.23
CA GLU A 796 21.84 -6.41 14.49
C GLU A 796 21.17 -5.05 14.55
N TYR A 797 20.79 -4.64 15.76
CA TYR A 797 20.31 -3.28 16.01
C TYR A 797 21.25 -2.57 16.98
N ASN A 798 21.84 -1.45 16.56
CA ASN A 798 22.74 -0.66 17.41
C ASN A 798 21.98 0.47 18.10
N GLU A 799 21.79 0.34 19.41
CA GLU A 799 21.07 1.33 20.23
C GLU A 799 21.77 2.70 20.33
N GLN A 800 23.09 2.78 20.15
CA GLN A 800 23.85 4.04 20.22
C GLN A 800 23.69 4.88 18.95
N THR A 801 23.68 4.22 17.78
CA THR A 801 23.54 4.89 16.48
C THR A 801 22.09 4.99 16.00
N ASP A 802 21.17 4.34 16.71
CA ASP A 802 19.74 4.23 16.37
C ASP A 802 19.50 3.60 14.98
N CYS A 803 20.28 2.60 14.59
CA CYS A 803 20.28 2.04 13.23
C CYS A 803 20.30 0.50 13.25
N GLY A 804 19.52 -0.10 12.35
CA GLY A 804 19.60 -1.54 12.04
C GLY A 804 20.64 -1.86 10.97
N TYR A 805 21.27 -3.02 11.10
CA TYR A 805 22.30 -3.53 10.20
C TYR A 805 21.96 -4.97 9.77
N LEU A 806 22.33 -5.31 8.54
CA LEU A 806 22.49 -6.71 8.11
C LEU A 806 23.98 -7.03 8.07
N ILE A 807 24.34 -8.22 8.52
CA ILE A 807 25.72 -8.71 8.45
C ILE A 807 25.89 -9.46 7.14
N PHE A 808 26.78 -8.96 6.29
CA PHE A 808 27.26 -9.59 5.07
C PHE A 808 28.66 -10.16 5.30
N GLU A 809 29.14 -10.92 4.33
CA GLU A 809 30.54 -11.31 4.27
C GLU A 809 31.39 -10.20 3.64
N ASN A 810 32.63 -10.06 4.10
CA ASN A 810 33.66 -9.24 3.46
C ASN A 810 34.51 -10.10 2.50
N GLN A 811 35.42 -9.46 1.77
CA GLN A 811 36.28 -10.15 0.78
C GLN A 811 37.23 -11.20 1.39
N ASP A 812 37.43 -11.16 2.72
CA ASP A 812 38.27 -12.09 3.47
C ASP A 812 37.46 -13.19 4.20
N GLY A 813 36.14 -13.27 3.96
CA GLY A 813 35.23 -14.22 4.62
C GLY A 813 34.85 -13.86 6.06
N GLY A 814 35.19 -12.65 6.50
CA GLY A 814 34.78 -12.09 7.79
C GLY A 814 33.50 -11.26 7.71
N GLU A 815 33.13 -10.61 8.81
CA GLU A 815 31.89 -9.84 8.89
C GLU A 815 32.01 -8.44 8.25
N GLN A 816 31.00 -8.04 7.48
CA GLN A 816 30.77 -6.69 7.00
C GLN A 816 29.36 -6.23 7.37
N ARG A 817 29.26 -5.23 8.26
CA ARG A 817 27.98 -4.63 8.61
C ARG A 817 27.50 -3.68 7.51
N LEU A 818 26.27 -3.87 7.06
CA LEU A 818 25.60 -2.99 6.10
C LEU A 818 24.41 -2.30 6.75
N ASP A 819 24.47 -0.97 6.85
CA ASP A 819 23.40 -0.18 7.45
C ASP A 819 22.13 -0.13 6.57
N SER A 820 21.00 0.18 7.20
CA SER A 820 19.69 0.24 6.55
C SER A 820 19.60 1.27 5.41
N SER A 821 20.40 2.34 5.42
CA SER A 821 20.42 3.36 4.37
C SER A 821 21.18 2.89 3.13
N THR A 822 22.29 2.18 3.31
CA THR A 822 23.08 1.59 2.23
C THR A 822 22.32 0.42 1.60
N LEU A 823 21.70 -0.44 2.41
CA LEU A 823 20.84 -1.51 1.90
C LEU A 823 19.70 -0.96 1.03
N ARG A 824 19.07 0.14 1.46
CA ARG A 824 18.02 0.83 0.68
C ARG A 824 18.52 1.30 -0.69
N GLN A 825 19.76 1.80 -0.78
CA GLN A 825 20.35 2.24 -2.04
C GLN A 825 20.60 1.08 -3.01
N ILE A 826 20.91 -0.11 -2.49
CA ILE A 826 21.13 -1.32 -3.29
C ILE A 826 19.80 -1.92 -3.78
N VAL A 827 18.80 -2.01 -2.89
CA VAL A 827 17.58 -2.82 -3.09
C VAL A 827 16.42 -2.04 -3.73
N CYS A 828 16.18 -0.79 -3.35
CA CYS A 828 14.99 -0.04 -3.82
C CYS A 828 15.09 0.34 -5.30
N ARG A 829 13.94 0.50 -5.99
CA ARG A 829 13.83 0.87 -7.42
C ARG A 829 14.42 -0.15 -8.40
N ARG A 830 14.48 -1.42 -7.98
CA ARG A 830 14.90 -2.56 -8.80
C ARG A 830 13.75 -3.47 -9.22
N GLY A 831 12.50 -3.07 -8.95
CA GLY A 831 11.30 -3.88 -9.25
C GLY A 831 11.04 -5.02 -8.26
N ILE A 832 11.73 -5.02 -7.10
CA ILE A 832 11.52 -5.97 -6.01
C ILE A 832 10.20 -5.66 -5.32
N ARG A 833 9.34 -6.67 -5.23
CA ARG A 833 7.97 -6.55 -4.69
C ARG A 833 7.90 -6.91 -3.23
N LEU A 834 8.79 -7.79 -2.81
CA LEU A 834 8.85 -8.33 -1.47
C LEU A 834 10.30 -8.56 -1.06
N VAL A 835 10.67 -8.04 0.11
CA VAL A 835 11.91 -8.44 0.77
C VAL A 835 11.56 -9.29 1.99
N CYS A 836 12.19 -10.45 2.14
CA CYS A 836 12.05 -11.30 3.31
C CYS A 836 13.38 -11.33 4.04
N LEU A 837 13.43 -10.74 5.23
CA LEU A 837 14.60 -10.68 6.08
C LEU A 837 14.50 -11.79 7.11
N ASN A 838 15.04 -12.96 6.78
CA ASN A 838 15.17 -14.06 7.74
C ASN A 838 16.45 -13.86 8.55
N ALA A 839 16.43 -12.82 9.39
CA ALA A 839 17.53 -12.38 10.24
C ALA A 839 16.97 -11.77 11.52
N CYS A 840 17.61 -12.05 12.66
CA CYS A 840 17.16 -11.58 13.97
C CYS A 840 17.06 -10.05 14.04
N GLU A 841 16.07 -9.55 14.79
CA GLU A 841 15.85 -8.13 15.10
C GLU A 841 15.69 -7.16 13.89
N THR A 842 15.55 -7.68 12.67
CA THR A 842 15.38 -6.85 11.46
C THR A 842 14.04 -6.12 11.38
N GLY A 843 13.05 -6.54 12.17
CA GLY A 843 11.73 -5.91 12.31
C GLY A 843 11.64 -4.84 13.40
N ARG A 844 12.70 -4.63 14.19
CA ARG A 844 12.76 -3.61 15.26
C ARG A 844 13.07 -2.23 14.67
N GLY A 845 12.36 -1.20 15.11
CA GLY A 845 12.57 0.17 14.65
C GLY A 845 13.56 0.96 15.49
N GLY A 846 13.88 2.17 15.02
CA GLY A 846 14.68 3.12 15.80
C GLY A 846 13.96 3.66 17.03
N ARG A 847 14.68 3.83 18.15
CA ARG A 847 14.16 4.43 19.39
C ARG A 847 13.86 5.93 19.22
N GLN A 848 14.64 6.65 18.41
CA GLN A 848 14.40 8.06 18.08
C GLN A 848 13.74 8.23 16.72
N ASP A 849 14.10 7.39 15.74
CA ASP A 849 13.49 7.36 14.41
C ASP A 849 13.16 5.93 14.00
N PHE A 850 11.88 5.55 14.14
CA PHE A 850 11.37 4.22 13.85
C PHE A 850 11.76 3.74 12.42
N SER A 851 11.97 4.66 11.48
CA SER A 851 12.33 4.35 10.10
C SER A 851 13.77 3.88 9.87
N ARG A 852 14.60 3.85 10.92
CA ARG A 852 16.01 3.40 10.85
C ARG A 852 16.23 1.91 11.07
N GLY A 853 15.18 1.17 11.46
CA GLY A 853 15.15 -0.29 11.39
C GLY A 853 15.25 -0.78 9.93
N VAL A 854 15.79 -1.98 9.71
CA VAL A 854 16.07 -2.47 8.33
C VAL A 854 14.77 -2.60 7.53
N ALA A 855 13.74 -3.24 8.08
CA ALA A 855 12.47 -3.42 7.39
C ALA A 855 11.74 -2.10 7.13
N GLN A 856 11.74 -1.22 8.13
CA GLN A 856 11.12 0.10 8.06
C GLN A 856 11.80 0.99 7.02
N ALA A 857 13.13 0.97 6.95
CA ALA A 857 13.89 1.73 5.96
C ALA A 857 13.58 1.29 4.52
N LEU A 858 13.41 -0.01 4.29
CA LEU A 858 13.07 -0.59 2.99
C LEU A 858 11.63 -0.24 2.57
N ILE A 859 10.64 -0.44 3.45
CA ILE A 859 9.25 -0.04 3.18
C ILE A 859 9.18 1.45 2.93
N ALA A 860 9.79 2.24 3.81
CA ALA A 860 9.78 3.68 3.70
C ALA A 860 10.55 4.18 2.46
N GLY A 861 11.43 3.34 1.90
CA GLY A 861 12.18 3.54 0.66
C GLY A 861 11.41 3.18 -0.62
N GLY A 862 10.23 2.56 -0.51
CA GLY A 862 9.34 2.25 -1.64
C GLY A 862 9.14 0.76 -1.91
N VAL A 863 9.80 -0.14 -1.17
CA VAL A 863 9.53 -1.59 -1.27
C VAL A 863 8.07 -1.86 -0.88
N PRO A 864 7.27 -2.55 -1.72
CA PRO A 864 5.84 -2.71 -1.46
C PRO A 864 5.51 -3.53 -0.19
N ALA A 865 6.29 -4.58 0.09
CA ALA A 865 6.15 -5.39 1.28
C ALA A 865 7.51 -5.91 1.81
N VAL A 866 7.62 -6.05 3.12
CA VAL A 866 8.78 -6.58 3.81
C VAL A 866 8.34 -7.51 4.93
N VAL A 867 8.88 -8.72 4.96
CA VAL A 867 8.79 -9.64 6.11
C VAL A 867 10.07 -9.50 6.90
N ALA A 868 9.96 -9.36 8.21
CA ALA A 868 11.11 -9.28 9.11
C ALA A 868 10.77 -9.92 10.45
N ASN A 869 11.80 -10.29 11.22
CA ASN A 869 11.60 -10.91 12.53
C ASN A 869 11.75 -9.85 13.63
N GLN A 870 10.80 -9.81 14.57
CA GLN A 870 10.90 -8.94 15.75
C GLN A 870 11.90 -9.46 16.78
N TYR A 871 12.07 -10.78 16.85
CA TYR A 871 12.87 -11.49 17.82
C TYR A 871 13.71 -12.57 17.14
N PRO A 872 14.70 -13.16 17.83
CA PRO A 872 15.25 -14.45 17.44
C PRO A 872 14.12 -15.47 17.23
N VAL A 873 14.16 -16.19 16.11
CA VAL A 873 13.17 -17.20 15.74
C VAL A 873 13.87 -18.52 15.52
N LEU A 874 13.22 -19.63 15.90
CA LEU A 874 13.72 -20.95 15.59
C LEU A 874 13.67 -21.20 14.07
N ASP A 875 14.71 -21.84 13.52
CA ASP A 875 14.81 -22.15 12.09
C ASP A 875 13.59 -22.94 11.57
N VAL A 876 13.06 -23.84 12.40
CA VAL A 876 11.86 -24.63 12.06
C VAL A 876 10.61 -23.75 11.87
N SER A 877 10.49 -22.68 12.66
CA SER A 877 9.37 -21.75 12.64
C SER A 877 9.50 -20.76 11.48
N ALA A 878 10.69 -20.21 11.25
CA ALA A 878 10.99 -19.38 10.08
C ALA A 878 10.79 -20.13 8.75
N THR A 879 11.22 -21.40 8.70
CA THR A 879 11.02 -22.27 7.53
C THR A 879 9.54 -22.57 7.31
N ALA A 880 8.79 -22.89 8.37
CA ALA A 880 7.36 -23.16 8.29
C ALA A 880 6.58 -21.94 7.78
N PHE A 881 6.89 -20.75 8.30
CA PHE A 881 6.32 -19.48 7.86
C PHE A 881 6.61 -19.24 6.37
N SER A 882 7.90 -19.18 5.99
CA SER A 882 8.32 -18.86 4.62
C SER A 882 7.70 -19.79 3.59
N ARG A 883 7.63 -21.08 3.90
CA ARG A 883 7.03 -22.08 3.01
C ARG A 883 5.55 -21.83 2.73
N HIS A 884 4.75 -21.56 3.76
CA HIS A 884 3.31 -21.32 3.57
C HIS A 884 3.05 -19.92 3.00
N PHE A 885 3.85 -18.93 3.40
CA PHE A 885 3.79 -17.58 2.88
C PHE A 885 4.01 -17.54 1.37
N TYR A 886 5.13 -18.08 0.90
CA TYR A 886 5.42 -18.13 -0.54
C TYR A 886 4.45 -19.02 -1.31
N TRP A 887 3.97 -20.11 -0.72
CA TRP A 887 2.95 -20.94 -1.34
C TRP A 887 1.65 -20.16 -1.59
N ALA A 888 1.15 -19.44 -0.58
CA ALA A 888 -0.05 -18.62 -0.72
C ALA A 888 0.14 -17.52 -1.78
N LEU A 889 1.28 -16.82 -1.75
CA LEU A 889 1.60 -15.78 -2.74
C LEU A 889 1.66 -16.33 -4.16
N ALA A 890 2.27 -17.50 -4.36
CA ALA A 890 2.40 -18.12 -5.68
C ALA A 890 1.08 -18.68 -6.23
N MET A 891 0.14 -19.01 -5.34
CA MET A 891 -1.27 -19.30 -5.70
C MET A 891 -2.08 -18.03 -6.03
N GLY A 892 -1.46 -16.87 -5.86
CA GLY A 892 -2.02 -15.56 -6.12
C GLY A 892 -2.88 -15.02 -5.00
N HIS A 893 -2.73 -15.51 -3.76
CA HIS A 893 -3.35 -14.89 -2.60
C HIS A 893 -2.73 -13.51 -2.32
N PRO A 894 -3.50 -12.55 -1.77
CA PRO A 894 -2.96 -11.29 -1.28
C PRO A 894 -1.92 -11.48 -0.19
N ILE A 895 -1.05 -10.47 0.00
CA ILE A 895 -0.01 -10.46 1.05
C ILE A 895 -0.61 -10.67 2.44
N GLY A 896 -1.73 -10.02 2.74
CA GLY A 896 -2.43 -10.14 4.02
C GLY A 896 -2.90 -11.56 4.31
N ASP A 897 -3.56 -12.21 3.35
CA ASP A 897 -4.00 -13.60 3.48
C ASP A 897 -2.80 -14.54 3.59
N ALA A 898 -1.76 -14.34 2.78
CA ALA A 898 -0.54 -15.13 2.83
C ALA A 898 0.13 -15.05 4.22
N ALA A 899 0.21 -13.85 4.80
CA ALA A 899 0.75 -13.64 6.14
C ALA A 899 -0.04 -14.42 7.19
N ARG A 900 -1.37 -14.30 7.17
CA ARG A 900 -2.25 -15.02 8.09
C ARG A 900 -2.07 -16.54 7.98
N GLU A 901 -2.15 -17.11 6.77
CA GLU A 901 -1.98 -18.55 6.56
C GLU A 901 -0.62 -19.06 7.04
N ALA A 902 0.44 -18.25 6.85
CA ALA A 902 1.76 -18.56 7.36
C ALA A 902 1.80 -18.57 8.90
N ARG A 903 1.18 -17.60 9.58
CA ARG A 903 1.07 -17.58 11.06
C ARG A 903 0.29 -18.79 11.59
N VAL A 904 -0.84 -19.12 10.98
CA VAL A 904 -1.62 -20.32 11.34
C VAL A 904 -0.75 -21.58 11.20
N SER A 905 0.08 -21.65 10.15
CA SER A 905 0.97 -22.78 9.94
C SER A 905 2.05 -22.96 10.99
N VAL A 906 2.56 -21.86 11.54
CA VAL A 906 3.52 -21.88 12.65
C VAL A 906 2.81 -22.25 13.95
N ASN A 907 1.61 -21.73 14.18
CA ASN A 907 0.85 -21.95 15.42
C ASN A 907 0.52 -23.43 15.70
N TYR A 908 0.25 -24.25 14.67
CA TYR A 908 0.04 -25.70 14.85
C TYR A 908 1.31 -26.54 14.68
N ALA A 909 2.47 -25.93 14.39
CA ALA A 909 3.71 -26.68 14.21
C ALA A 909 4.19 -27.23 15.56
N ILE A 910 4.31 -28.56 15.65
CA ILE A 910 4.62 -29.31 16.89
C ILE A 910 6.01 -28.97 17.48
N SER A 911 6.86 -28.27 16.73
CA SER A 911 8.28 -28.02 17.06
C SER A 911 8.61 -26.57 17.41
N GLY A 912 7.64 -25.65 17.36
CA GLY A 912 7.85 -24.23 17.68
C GLY A 912 7.40 -23.86 19.10
N GLU A 913 7.82 -22.70 19.56
CA GLU A 913 7.34 -22.10 20.81
C GLU A 913 5.98 -21.42 20.61
N ALA A 914 5.21 -21.24 21.70
CA ALA A 914 3.85 -20.69 21.64
C ALA A 914 3.77 -19.27 21.05
N ILE A 915 4.88 -18.53 21.06
CA ILE A 915 4.98 -17.15 20.55
C ILE A 915 5.47 -17.08 19.09
N ASP A 916 6.01 -18.16 18.53
CA ASP A 916 6.76 -18.15 17.27
C ASP A 916 5.94 -17.67 16.07
N TRP A 917 4.62 -17.89 16.08
CA TRP A 917 3.74 -17.47 15.00
C TRP A 917 3.62 -15.94 14.87
N ALA A 918 3.90 -15.19 15.95
CA ALA A 918 3.83 -13.74 15.98
C ALA A 918 5.19 -13.07 15.74
N VAL A 919 6.29 -13.83 15.73
CA VAL A 919 7.65 -13.31 15.55
C VAL A 919 7.86 -12.71 14.14
N PRO A 920 7.38 -13.33 13.04
CA PRO A 920 7.45 -12.74 11.72
C PRO A 920 6.41 -11.62 11.57
N VAL A 921 6.91 -10.39 11.45
CA VAL A 921 6.10 -9.20 11.20
C VAL A 921 6.09 -8.89 9.71
N VAL A 922 4.91 -8.52 9.21
CA VAL A 922 4.70 -8.23 7.79
C VAL A 922 4.36 -6.76 7.65
N PHE A 923 5.30 -6.01 7.08
CA PHE A 923 5.05 -4.65 6.66
C PHE A 923 4.55 -4.66 5.20
N ALA A 924 3.44 -3.96 4.93
CA ALA A 924 2.88 -3.85 3.59
C ALA A 924 2.25 -2.48 3.38
N ARG A 925 2.48 -1.90 2.21
CA ARG A 925 1.80 -0.66 1.79
C ARG A 925 0.34 -0.91 1.42
N ASN A 926 0.06 -2.09 0.86
CA ASN A 926 -1.28 -2.57 0.57
C ASN A 926 -1.35 -4.09 0.83
N PRO A 927 -2.03 -4.56 1.89
CA PRO A 927 -2.16 -5.98 2.21
C PRO A 927 -2.97 -6.76 1.15
N ALA A 928 -3.82 -6.09 0.37
CA ALA A 928 -4.59 -6.71 -0.71
C ALA A 928 -3.76 -6.89 -2.00
N GLN A 929 -2.52 -6.38 -2.06
CA GLN A 929 -1.63 -6.54 -3.20
C GLN A 929 -1.29 -8.02 -3.44
N ARG A 930 -1.27 -8.42 -4.71
CA ARG A 930 -0.94 -9.77 -5.16
C ARG A 930 0.39 -9.77 -5.89
N LEU A 931 1.26 -10.72 -5.57
CA LEU A 931 2.51 -10.92 -6.31
C LEU A 931 2.29 -11.77 -7.56
N CYS A 932 1.41 -12.77 -7.47
CA CYS A 932 1.01 -13.62 -8.59
C CYS A 932 -0.45 -13.47 -8.98
N VAL A 933 -0.73 -13.77 -10.25
CA VAL A 933 -2.11 -13.90 -10.73
C VAL A 933 -2.82 -15.06 -10.01
N PRO A 934 -4.09 -14.91 -9.59
CA PRO A 934 -4.84 -15.98 -8.93
C PRO A 934 -4.93 -17.23 -9.79
N ARG A 935 -4.68 -18.40 -9.19
CA ARG A 935 -4.81 -19.70 -9.85
C ARG A 935 -6.01 -20.46 -9.31
N THR A 936 -6.80 -21.08 -10.20
CA THR A 936 -7.89 -21.96 -9.75
C THR A 936 -7.34 -23.27 -9.20
N ALA A 937 -8.00 -23.83 -8.18
CA ALA A 937 -7.65 -25.15 -7.64
C ALA A 937 -7.64 -26.24 -8.72
N ALA A 938 -8.50 -26.13 -9.74
CA ALA A 938 -8.54 -27.01 -10.89
C ALA A 938 -7.35 -26.84 -11.86
N GLY A 939 -6.75 -25.65 -11.93
CA GLY A 939 -5.52 -25.39 -12.67
C GLY A 939 -4.31 -26.04 -11.98
N TYR A 940 -4.19 -25.86 -10.66
CA TYR A 940 -3.15 -26.50 -9.86
C TYR A 940 -3.24 -28.04 -9.90
N GLU A 941 -4.42 -28.60 -9.67
CA GLU A 941 -4.60 -30.06 -9.63
C GLU A 941 -4.31 -30.70 -11.00
N ARG A 942 -4.55 -30.00 -12.11
CA ARG A 942 -4.14 -30.45 -13.46
C ARG A 942 -2.62 -30.50 -13.62
N THR A 943 -1.90 -29.45 -13.26
CA THR A 943 -0.42 -29.41 -13.32
C THR A 943 0.19 -30.46 -12.41
N ARG A 944 -0.30 -30.56 -11.16
CA ARG A 944 0.12 -31.59 -10.19
C ARG A 944 -0.12 -33.00 -10.72
N ARG A 945 -1.31 -33.28 -11.27
CA ARG A 945 -1.64 -34.59 -11.85
C ARG A 945 -0.77 -34.93 -13.05
N ALA A 946 -0.38 -33.95 -13.89
CA ALA A 946 0.51 -34.20 -15.02
C ALA A 946 1.91 -34.62 -14.56
N VAL A 947 2.52 -33.89 -13.62
CA VAL A 947 3.84 -34.21 -13.05
C VAL A 947 3.82 -35.54 -12.30
N VAL A 948 2.78 -35.78 -11.49
CA VAL A 948 2.60 -37.05 -10.76
C VAL A 948 2.37 -38.22 -11.73
N ARG A 949 1.59 -38.04 -12.80
CA ARG A 949 1.35 -39.08 -13.82
C ARG A 949 2.62 -39.43 -14.59
N GLN A 950 3.46 -38.43 -14.88
CA GLN A 950 4.75 -38.65 -15.53
C GLN A 950 5.72 -39.43 -14.63
N ARG A 951 5.83 -39.05 -13.34
CA ARG A 951 6.62 -39.83 -12.36
C ARG A 951 6.05 -41.25 -12.18
N ARG A 952 4.73 -41.41 -12.00
CA ARG A 952 4.08 -42.70 -11.75
C ARG A 952 4.27 -43.70 -12.90
N ARG A 953 4.18 -43.25 -14.15
CA ARG A 953 4.43 -44.10 -15.34
C ARG A 953 5.87 -44.62 -15.41
N ALA A 954 6.84 -43.93 -14.81
CA ALA A 954 8.25 -44.31 -14.89
C ALA A 954 8.65 -45.42 -13.89
N VAL A 955 7.81 -45.71 -12.89
CA VAL A 955 8.14 -46.63 -11.77
C VAL A 955 7.02 -47.64 -11.44
N GLU A 956 6.02 -47.78 -12.33
CA GLU A 956 4.78 -48.55 -12.07
C GLU A 956 5.00 -50.04 -11.80
N ASP A 957 6.02 -50.65 -12.41
CA ASP A 957 6.35 -52.09 -12.28
C ASP A 957 7.43 -52.40 -11.23
N ARG A 958 7.79 -51.43 -10.37
CA ARG A 958 8.88 -51.56 -9.39
C ARG A 958 8.35 -51.77 -7.96
N ILE A 959 9.12 -52.46 -7.12
CA ILE A 959 8.83 -52.65 -5.68
C ILE A 959 9.01 -51.31 -4.97
N LYS A 960 7.96 -50.81 -4.32
CA LYS A 960 7.92 -49.48 -3.72
C LYS A 960 8.41 -49.50 -2.28
N ILE A 961 9.45 -48.71 -2.01
CA ILE A 961 9.99 -48.49 -0.68
C ILE A 961 9.72 -47.03 -0.30
N GLY A 962 8.79 -46.84 0.62
CA GLY A 962 8.51 -45.54 1.22
C GLY A 962 9.54 -45.21 2.30
N ILE A 963 10.09 -44.00 2.31
CA ILE A 963 10.95 -43.50 3.38
C ILE A 963 10.25 -42.34 4.07
N TRP A 964 9.91 -42.53 5.35
CA TRP A 964 9.35 -41.50 6.21
C TRP A 964 10.43 -40.89 7.09
N ASN A 965 10.79 -39.65 6.80
CA ASN A 965 11.65 -38.84 7.65
C ASN A 965 10.83 -38.16 8.74
N ALA A 966 10.65 -38.82 9.88
CA ALA A 966 9.66 -38.42 10.87
C ALA A 966 9.96 -37.05 11.52
N HIS A 967 11.24 -36.69 11.61
CA HIS A 967 11.71 -35.42 12.18
C HIS A 967 12.25 -34.46 11.11
N ARG A 968 12.09 -34.80 9.81
CA ARG A 968 12.56 -34.00 8.66
C ARG A 968 14.04 -33.61 8.71
N MET A 969 14.89 -34.46 9.30
CA MET A 969 16.32 -34.20 9.54
C MET A 969 17.20 -34.32 8.28
N ILE A 970 16.62 -34.74 7.16
CA ILE A 970 17.32 -35.01 5.90
C ILE A 970 16.48 -34.30 4.84
N PRO A 971 16.76 -33.01 4.59
CA PRO A 971 15.93 -32.17 3.73
C PRO A 971 15.97 -32.60 2.25
N HIS A 972 17.12 -33.10 1.77
CA HIS A 972 17.35 -33.58 0.40
C HIS A 972 17.04 -35.08 0.19
N LEU A 973 16.24 -35.68 1.09
CA LEU A 973 15.83 -37.08 0.97
C LEU A 973 15.11 -37.41 -0.36
N PRO A 974 14.26 -36.54 -0.95
CA PRO A 974 13.67 -36.79 -2.26
C PRO A 974 14.70 -37.00 -3.39
N GLU A 975 15.78 -36.22 -3.40
CA GLU A 975 16.88 -36.32 -4.36
C GLU A 975 17.65 -37.63 -4.19
N ILE A 976 17.90 -38.03 -2.94
CA ILE A 976 18.48 -39.35 -2.63
C ILE A 976 17.55 -40.45 -3.17
N CYS A 977 16.27 -40.43 -2.82
CA CYS A 977 15.29 -41.41 -3.29
C CYS A 977 15.23 -41.48 -4.83
N ASP A 978 15.26 -40.34 -5.51
CA ASP A 978 15.27 -40.27 -6.98
C ASP A 978 16.55 -40.88 -7.57
N ARG A 979 17.72 -40.56 -7.01
CA ARG A 979 18.99 -41.16 -7.45
C ARG A 979 19.05 -42.66 -7.19
N LEU A 980 18.67 -43.12 -5.99
CA LEU A 980 18.60 -44.56 -5.67
C LEU A 980 17.58 -45.30 -6.55
N THR A 981 16.51 -44.62 -6.96
CA THR A 981 15.54 -45.15 -7.93
C THR A 981 16.14 -45.23 -9.33
N LYS A 982 16.93 -44.25 -9.76
CA LYS A 982 17.55 -44.22 -11.10
C LYS A 982 18.74 -45.17 -11.25
N THR A 983 19.47 -45.48 -10.19
CA THR A 983 20.68 -46.33 -10.23
C THR A 983 20.37 -47.82 -10.42
N GLN A 984 19.11 -48.24 -10.24
CA GLN A 984 18.68 -49.62 -10.42
C GLN A 984 17.24 -49.69 -10.97
N ASN A 985 16.77 -50.90 -11.34
CA ASN A 985 15.51 -51.07 -12.09
C ASN A 985 14.42 -51.86 -11.35
N GLN A 986 14.67 -52.31 -10.12
CA GLN A 986 13.77 -53.19 -9.36
C GLN A 986 12.96 -52.46 -8.30
N TYR A 987 13.53 -51.43 -7.68
CA TYR A 987 12.94 -50.70 -6.57
C TYR A 987 12.61 -49.27 -6.97
N ALA A 988 11.54 -48.74 -6.40
CA ALA A 988 11.20 -47.33 -6.44
C ALA A 988 11.24 -46.80 -5.01
N PHE A 989 12.22 -45.95 -4.73
CA PHE A 989 12.33 -45.25 -3.46
C PHE A 989 11.52 -43.97 -3.55
N GLU A 990 10.60 -43.77 -2.60
CA GLU A 990 9.79 -42.57 -2.54
C GLU A 990 9.74 -42.00 -1.13
N THR A 991 9.81 -40.69 -1.03
CA THR A 991 9.57 -40.01 0.24
C THR A 991 8.09 -40.02 0.56
N VAL A 992 7.73 -40.54 1.72
CA VAL A 992 6.36 -40.51 2.21
C VAL A 992 6.25 -39.58 3.41
N SER A 993 5.09 -38.94 3.55
CA SER A 993 4.82 -38.03 4.67
C SER A 993 3.40 -38.22 5.14
N PHE A 994 3.24 -38.43 6.45
CA PHE A 994 1.96 -38.47 7.12
C PHE A 994 2.08 -37.84 8.50
N PRO A 995 0.99 -37.26 9.05
CA PRO A 995 0.97 -36.77 10.42
C PRO A 995 1.30 -37.90 11.38
N ALA A 996 2.26 -37.66 12.27
CA ALA A 996 2.59 -38.56 13.36
C ALA A 996 1.32 -38.80 14.21
N PRO A 997 0.84 -40.06 14.35
CA PRO A 997 -0.29 -40.37 15.22
C PRO A 997 -0.09 -39.84 16.65
N ILE A 998 -1.16 -39.39 17.28
CA ILE A 998 -1.11 -38.85 18.65
C ILE A 998 -0.49 -39.88 19.60
N GLY A 999 0.47 -39.43 20.42
CA GLY A 999 1.16 -40.27 21.39
C GLY A 999 2.23 -41.19 20.80
N ILE A 1000 2.52 -41.14 19.49
CA ILE A 1000 3.53 -42.01 18.84
C ILE A 1000 4.92 -41.90 19.47
N TRP A 1001 5.27 -40.72 19.98
CA TRP A 1001 6.55 -40.43 20.63
C TRP A 1001 6.56 -40.71 22.13
N ARG A 1002 5.62 -41.51 22.65
CA ARG A 1002 5.65 -41.94 24.06
C ARG A 1002 6.94 -42.70 24.30
N ARG A 1003 7.80 -42.12 25.14
CA ARG A 1003 9.09 -42.69 25.53
C ARG A 1003 8.96 -43.35 26.90
N GLU A 1004 9.66 -44.45 27.09
CA GLU A 1004 9.83 -45.06 28.40
C GLU A 1004 11.08 -44.46 29.04
N GLN A 1005 10.89 -43.86 30.22
CA GLN A 1005 11.98 -43.29 31.00
C GLN A 1005 12.74 -44.42 31.71
N GLU A 1006 14.05 -44.51 31.48
CA GLU A 1006 14.96 -45.38 32.24
C GLU A 1006 16.13 -44.57 32.77
N LYS A 1007 16.23 -44.43 34.11
CA LYS A 1007 17.25 -43.61 34.79
C LYS A 1007 17.35 -42.21 34.14
N ASP A 1008 18.43 -41.95 33.41
CA ASP A 1008 18.78 -40.64 32.85
C ASP A 1008 18.40 -40.47 31.36
N GLN A 1009 17.79 -41.48 30.72
CA GLN A 1009 17.48 -41.46 29.29
C GLN A 1009 16.08 -41.99 28.97
N ALA A 1010 15.36 -41.27 28.12
CA ALA A 1010 14.06 -41.67 27.61
C ALA A 1010 14.21 -42.40 26.26
N PHE A 1011 13.70 -43.63 26.13
CA PHE A 1011 13.81 -44.44 24.91
C PHE A 1011 12.47 -44.59 24.18
N VAL A 1012 12.51 -44.62 22.85
CA VAL A 1012 11.40 -45.10 22.01
C VAL A 1012 11.47 -46.61 21.91
N VAL A 1013 10.36 -47.30 22.17
CA VAL A 1013 10.25 -48.76 22.05
C VAL A 1013 9.86 -49.13 20.62
N ALA A 1014 10.72 -49.88 19.92
CA ALA A 1014 10.53 -50.21 18.51
C ALA A 1014 9.25 -51.02 18.24
N GLU A 1015 8.90 -51.96 19.12
CA GLU A 1015 7.69 -52.77 19.03
C GLU A 1015 6.42 -51.92 19.14
N THR A 1016 6.38 -51.00 20.09
CA THR A 1016 5.26 -50.06 20.27
C THR A 1016 5.10 -49.15 19.06
N LEU A 1017 6.21 -48.72 18.46
CA LEU A 1017 6.19 -47.90 17.25
C LEU A 1017 5.67 -48.70 16.04
N TYR A 1018 6.10 -49.96 15.91
CA TYR A 1018 5.59 -50.88 14.88
C TYR A 1018 4.08 -51.06 14.98
N ASP A 1019 3.54 -51.34 16.17
CA ASP A 1019 2.12 -51.60 16.35
C ASP A 1019 1.23 -50.42 15.96
N ARG A 1020 1.75 -49.19 16.08
CA ARG A 1020 1.06 -47.96 15.70
C ARG A 1020 1.16 -47.63 14.21
N LEU A 1021 2.17 -48.16 13.52
CA LEU A 1021 2.46 -47.83 12.12
C LEU A 1021 2.22 -48.99 11.14
N LYS A 1022 1.93 -50.20 11.62
CA LYS A 1022 1.76 -51.40 10.78
C LYS A 1022 0.69 -51.29 9.68
N SER A 1023 -0.27 -50.38 9.79
CA SER A 1023 -1.26 -50.11 8.72
C SER A 1023 -0.75 -49.15 7.63
N LYS A 1024 0.25 -48.32 7.93
CA LYS A 1024 0.72 -47.24 7.06
C LYS A 1024 1.28 -47.68 5.71
N PRO A 1025 2.05 -48.79 5.60
CA PRO A 1025 2.53 -49.24 4.29
C PRO A 1025 1.39 -49.46 3.29
N LYS A 1026 0.32 -50.12 3.73
CA LYS A 1026 -0.88 -50.35 2.93
C LYS A 1026 -1.65 -49.06 2.62
N GLU A 1027 -1.78 -48.15 3.59
CA GLU A 1027 -2.42 -46.84 3.39
C GLU A 1027 -1.67 -45.96 2.38
N LEU A 1028 -0.33 -46.03 2.39
CA LEU A 1028 0.54 -45.25 1.51
C LEU A 1028 0.74 -45.90 0.14
N GLY A 1029 0.36 -47.17 -0.03
CA GLY A 1029 0.53 -47.91 -1.28
C GLY A 1029 1.99 -48.30 -1.55
N VAL A 1030 2.78 -48.51 -0.49
CA VAL A 1030 4.17 -48.96 -0.55
C VAL A 1030 4.30 -50.41 -0.07
N ASP A 1031 5.25 -51.15 -0.65
CA ASP A 1031 5.54 -52.54 -0.27
C ASP A 1031 6.35 -52.61 1.02
N THR A 1032 7.18 -51.61 1.29
CA THR A 1032 7.97 -51.49 2.53
C THR A 1032 8.04 -50.04 2.98
N LEU A 1033 7.94 -49.79 4.28
CA LEU A 1033 8.07 -48.46 4.88
C LEU A 1033 9.29 -48.40 5.81
N ILE A 1034 10.21 -47.49 5.51
CA ILE A 1034 11.35 -47.15 6.37
C ILE A 1034 10.97 -45.90 7.18
N CYS A 1035 10.87 -46.04 8.50
CA CYS A 1035 10.57 -44.99 9.46
C CYS A 1035 11.87 -44.51 10.11
N MET A 1036 12.30 -43.29 9.77
CA MET A 1036 13.51 -42.69 10.32
C MET A 1036 13.18 -41.74 11.49
N ILE A 1037 13.80 -41.96 12.65
CA ILE A 1037 13.56 -41.19 13.88
C ILE A 1037 14.87 -40.66 14.48
N ASN A 1038 14.82 -39.57 15.23
CA ASN A 1038 16.00 -39.02 15.93
C ASN A 1038 16.11 -39.38 17.42
N PHE A 1039 15.34 -40.36 17.88
CA PHE A 1039 15.29 -40.69 19.30
C PHE A 1039 16.11 -41.95 19.60
N PRO A 1040 16.74 -42.05 20.77
CA PRO A 1040 17.34 -43.30 21.20
C PRO A 1040 16.25 -44.37 21.24
N MET A 1041 16.51 -45.47 20.53
CA MET A 1041 15.56 -46.56 20.33
C MET A 1041 16.01 -47.80 21.09
N LYS A 1042 15.06 -48.56 21.65
CA LYS A 1042 15.30 -49.85 22.29
C LYS A 1042 14.31 -50.90 21.83
N ASP A 1043 14.66 -52.16 22.03
CA ASP A 1043 13.75 -53.31 22.05
C ASP A 1043 13.82 -54.00 23.42
N ALA A 1044 13.16 -55.15 23.58
CA ALA A 1044 13.15 -55.90 24.84
C ALA A 1044 14.55 -56.36 25.34
N ARG A 1045 15.59 -56.36 24.49
CA ARG A 1045 16.91 -56.96 24.78
C ARG A 1045 18.08 -55.98 24.62
N THR A 1046 17.91 -54.91 23.85
CA THR A 1046 18.98 -54.03 23.37
C THR A 1046 18.56 -52.57 23.42
N ARG A 1047 19.42 -51.72 23.97
CA ARG A 1047 19.30 -50.26 23.96
C ARG A 1047 20.13 -49.66 22.82
N TYR A 1048 19.80 -48.44 22.40
CA TYR A 1048 20.48 -47.68 21.35
C TYR A 1048 20.53 -48.37 19.98
N LEU A 1049 19.42 -49.00 19.60
CA LEU A 1049 19.26 -49.60 18.27
C LEU A 1049 19.31 -48.51 17.20
N TYR A 1050 20.14 -48.72 16.17
CA TYR A 1050 20.13 -47.88 14.96
C TYR A 1050 19.22 -48.45 13.87
N TYR A 1051 18.93 -49.75 13.92
CA TYR A 1051 18.13 -50.47 12.94
C TYR A 1051 17.26 -51.54 13.62
N TRP A 1052 15.99 -51.58 13.28
CA TRP A 1052 15.03 -52.59 13.74
C TRP A 1052 14.06 -52.91 12.60
N ARG A 1053 13.85 -54.20 12.29
CA ARG A 1053 13.06 -54.64 11.13
C ARG A 1053 11.98 -55.64 11.52
N ARG A 1054 10.75 -55.37 11.06
CA ARG A 1054 9.63 -56.32 11.05
C ARG A 1054 8.75 -56.01 9.85
N ASP A 1055 8.84 -56.82 8.79
CA ASP A 1055 8.17 -56.54 7.53
C ASP A 1055 6.64 -56.36 7.71
N PRO A 1056 6.00 -55.38 7.03
CA PRO A 1056 6.56 -54.49 5.99
C PRO A 1056 7.17 -53.17 6.52
N LEU A 1057 7.57 -53.09 7.79
CA LEU A 1057 8.05 -51.87 8.42
C LEU A 1057 9.46 -51.99 9.00
N ILE A 1058 10.26 -50.96 8.77
CA ILE A 1058 11.64 -50.85 9.25
C ILE A 1058 11.75 -49.56 10.03
N VAL A 1059 12.28 -49.60 11.25
CA VAL A 1059 12.54 -48.41 12.07
C VAL A 1059 14.04 -48.20 12.16
N THR A 1060 14.49 -46.98 11.87
CA THR A 1060 15.89 -46.61 11.99
C THR A 1060 16.05 -45.39 12.88
N SER A 1061 17.05 -45.40 13.77
CA SER A 1061 17.36 -44.26 14.63
C SER A 1061 18.67 -43.61 14.24
N THR A 1062 18.61 -42.32 13.96
CA THR A 1062 19.76 -41.46 13.65
C THR A 1062 20.31 -40.72 14.88
N PHE A 1063 19.77 -40.98 16.07
CA PHE A 1063 20.13 -40.30 17.32
C PHE A 1063 21.65 -40.30 17.53
N GLY A 1064 22.31 -39.14 17.65
CA GLY A 1064 23.76 -39.05 17.84
C GLY A 1064 24.64 -39.53 16.66
N LEU A 1065 24.06 -39.91 15.52
CA LEU A 1065 24.80 -40.23 14.28
C LEU A 1065 24.93 -39.01 13.37
N LEU A 1066 23.88 -38.18 13.29
CA LEU A 1066 23.91 -36.98 12.44
C LEU A 1066 24.94 -35.96 12.91
N GLU A 1067 25.16 -35.86 14.23
CA GLU A 1067 26.18 -35.00 14.84
C GLU A 1067 27.62 -35.41 14.50
N GLN A 1068 27.83 -36.67 14.08
CA GLN A 1068 29.14 -37.21 13.69
C GLN A 1068 29.46 -37.01 12.20
N LEU A 1069 28.54 -36.47 11.40
CA LEU A 1069 28.70 -36.26 9.95
C LEU A 1069 29.52 -35.01 9.58
N ASN A 1070 30.18 -34.36 10.54
CA ASN A 1070 30.97 -33.14 10.33
C ASN A 1070 32.34 -33.37 9.65
N GLU A 1071 32.69 -34.61 9.31
CA GLU A 1071 33.95 -34.95 8.65
C GLU A 1071 33.75 -35.00 7.13
N ARG A 1072 34.58 -34.27 6.35
CA ARG A 1072 34.53 -34.13 4.87
C ARG A 1072 34.45 -35.43 4.05
N GLU A 1073 34.56 -36.61 4.69
CA GLU A 1073 34.55 -37.93 4.04
C GLU A 1073 33.21 -38.69 4.20
N PHE A 1074 32.34 -38.32 5.15
CA PHE A 1074 31.13 -39.10 5.49
C PHE A 1074 29.86 -38.28 5.28
N THR A 1075 29.08 -38.62 4.26
CA THR A 1075 27.88 -37.84 3.89
C THR A 1075 26.57 -38.55 4.24
N VAL A 1076 25.49 -37.77 4.39
CA VAL A 1076 24.13 -38.27 4.62
C VAL A 1076 23.70 -39.19 3.47
N GLU A 1077 24.06 -38.86 2.24
CA GLU A 1077 23.74 -39.65 1.05
C GLU A 1077 24.37 -41.02 1.09
N ARG A 1078 25.64 -41.14 1.52
CA ARG A 1078 26.31 -42.43 1.70
C ARG A 1078 25.62 -43.26 2.79
N MET A 1079 25.33 -42.66 3.94
CA MET A 1079 24.56 -43.32 5.00
C MET A 1079 23.22 -43.83 4.48
N MET A 1080 22.49 -43.01 3.72
CA MET A 1080 21.18 -43.36 3.16
C MET A 1080 21.26 -44.43 2.07
N ALA A 1081 22.28 -44.38 1.22
CA ALA A 1081 22.54 -45.41 0.22
C ALA A 1081 22.86 -46.75 0.88
N HIS A 1082 23.67 -46.77 1.94
CA HIS A 1082 23.98 -47.99 2.68
C HIS A 1082 22.78 -48.55 3.41
N LEU A 1083 21.96 -47.70 4.03
CA LEU A 1083 20.68 -48.11 4.61
C LEU A 1083 19.77 -48.73 3.54
N ALA A 1084 19.60 -48.08 2.40
CA ALA A 1084 18.80 -48.58 1.29
C ALA A 1084 19.33 -49.93 0.76
N ALA A 1085 20.65 -50.07 0.64
CA ALA A 1085 21.29 -51.30 0.19
C ALA A 1085 21.10 -52.46 1.19
N ALA A 1086 21.19 -52.19 2.50
CA ALA A 1086 20.93 -53.18 3.54
C ALA A 1086 19.45 -53.63 3.56
N VAL A 1087 18.52 -52.68 3.36
CA VAL A 1087 17.08 -52.97 3.26
C VAL A 1087 16.78 -53.81 2.02
N VAL A 1088 17.29 -53.44 0.85
CA VAL A 1088 17.11 -54.17 -0.41
C VAL A 1088 17.75 -55.56 -0.38
N ALA A 1089 18.94 -55.69 0.23
CA ALA A 1089 19.60 -56.98 0.43
C ALA A 1089 18.70 -57.97 1.18
N GLY A 1090 17.93 -57.46 2.15
CA GLY A 1090 16.83 -58.21 2.76
C GLY A 1090 17.26 -59.38 3.64
N ILE A 1091 18.56 -59.53 3.95
CA ILE A 1091 19.12 -60.59 4.79
C ILE A 1091 19.44 -60.08 6.21
N PRO A 1092 19.51 -60.96 7.23
CA PRO A 1092 19.79 -60.54 8.60
C PRO A 1092 21.18 -59.90 8.75
N PRO A 1093 21.33 -58.89 9.62
CA PRO A 1093 22.65 -58.36 9.98
C PRO A 1093 23.49 -59.40 10.71
N HIS A 1094 24.80 -59.19 10.75
CA HIS A 1094 25.70 -60.05 11.51
C HIS A 1094 25.38 -60.01 13.03
N PRO A 1095 25.58 -61.12 13.77
CA PRO A 1095 25.58 -61.10 15.22
C PRO A 1095 26.64 -60.14 15.80
N ARG A 1096 26.48 -59.73 17.07
CA ARG A 1096 27.47 -58.86 17.74
C ARG A 1096 28.87 -59.44 17.64
N ARG A 1097 29.84 -58.61 17.24
CA ARG A 1097 31.27 -58.97 17.10
C ARG A 1097 31.56 -60.05 16.05
N VAL A 1098 30.67 -60.25 15.08
CA VAL A 1098 30.83 -61.20 13.96
C VAL A 1098 30.78 -60.44 12.63
N GLY A 1099 31.55 -60.90 11.64
CA GLY A 1099 31.63 -60.30 10.30
C GLY A 1099 32.62 -59.13 10.23
N PRO A 1100 33.02 -58.72 9.00
CA PRO A 1100 33.98 -57.64 8.84
C PRO A 1100 33.29 -56.27 8.94
N ALA A 1101 34.02 -55.28 9.47
CA ALA A 1101 33.48 -53.96 9.80
C ALA A 1101 33.12 -53.11 8.56
N ASP A 1102 33.66 -53.46 7.39
CA ASP A 1102 33.38 -52.85 6.09
C ASP A 1102 32.15 -53.46 5.38
N CYS A 1103 31.41 -54.34 6.05
CA CYS A 1103 30.15 -54.89 5.52
C CYS A 1103 28.96 -53.99 5.91
N PRO A 1104 28.04 -53.65 4.98
CA PRO A 1104 26.84 -52.85 5.31
C PRO A 1104 25.87 -53.54 6.28
N LEU A 1105 26.10 -54.82 6.59
CA LEU A 1105 25.33 -55.63 7.53
C LEU A 1105 26.09 -55.89 8.85
N PHE A 1106 27.23 -55.24 9.08
CA PHE A 1106 27.98 -55.32 10.32
C PHE A 1106 27.20 -54.71 11.50
N TYR A 1107 27.35 -55.30 12.69
CA TYR A 1107 26.73 -54.78 13.90
C TYR A 1107 27.58 -53.67 14.52
N ASN A 1108 27.16 -52.41 14.33
CA ASN A 1108 27.88 -51.24 14.82
C ASN A 1108 27.54 -50.92 16.30
N GLU A 1109 28.18 -51.64 17.23
CA GLU A 1109 27.94 -51.49 18.68
C GLU A 1109 28.30 -50.09 19.22
N GLN A 1110 29.33 -49.47 18.65
CA GLN A 1110 29.84 -48.16 19.08
C GLN A 1110 29.17 -46.98 18.37
N ARG A 1111 28.30 -47.25 17.38
CA ARG A 1111 27.63 -46.23 16.54
C ARG A 1111 28.64 -45.28 15.88
N ASP A 1112 29.76 -45.86 15.45
CA ASP A 1112 30.83 -45.17 14.72
C ASP A 1112 30.38 -44.87 13.29
N ILE A 1113 30.38 -43.59 12.91
CA ILE A 1113 29.89 -43.15 11.61
C ILE A 1113 30.66 -43.78 10.43
N ARG A 1114 31.94 -44.12 10.62
CA ARG A 1114 32.80 -44.73 9.58
C ARG A 1114 32.29 -46.07 9.11
N LEU A 1115 31.64 -46.82 10.00
CA LEU A 1115 31.08 -48.15 9.71
C LEU A 1115 29.69 -48.07 9.06
N ILE A 1116 29.13 -46.86 8.91
CA ILE A 1116 27.80 -46.62 8.34
C ILE A 1116 27.88 -45.78 7.07
N ALA A 1117 28.76 -44.78 7.00
CA ALA A 1117 28.91 -43.86 5.88
C ALA A 1117 30.26 -43.98 5.15
N GLY A 1118 31.19 -44.83 5.62
CA GLY A 1118 32.45 -45.13 4.94
C GLY A 1118 32.29 -46.06 3.74
N ARG A 1119 33.37 -46.47 3.08
CA ARG A 1119 33.28 -47.37 1.92
C ARG A 1119 32.91 -48.79 2.35
N LEU A 1120 31.68 -49.23 2.05
CA LEU A 1120 31.17 -50.54 2.46
C LEU A 1120 31.01 -51.50 1.27
N THR A 1121 31.28 -52.79 1.49
CA THR A 1121 31.07 -53.86 0.50
C THR A 1121 30.50 -55.12 1.15
N PHE A 1122 29.59 -55.83 0.47
CA PHE A 1122 29.07 -57.09 0.98
C PHE A 1122 30.17 -58.15 1.08
N CYS A 1123 30.40 -58.67 2.29
CA CYS A 1123 31.42 -59.69 2.55
C CYS A 1123 31.08 -61.04 1.90
N ALA A 1124 32.08 -61.92 1.77
CA ALA A 1124 31.92 -63.23 1.14
C ALA A 1124 30.82 -64.10 1.79
N SER A 1125 30.63 -64.01 3.12
CA SER A 1125 29.57 -64.75 3.81
C SER A 1125 28.18 -64.21 3.50
N CYS A 1126 27.99 -62.90 3.34
CA CYS A 1126 26.71 -62.31 2.94
C CYS A 1126 26.39 -62.65 1.48
N ARG A 1127 27.37 -62.57 0.57
CA ARG A 1127 27.20 -62.94 -0.84
C ARG A 1127 26.72 -64.39 -1.03
N LYS A 1128 27.21 -65.33 -0.20
CA LYS A 1128 26.80 -66.74 -0.21
C LYS A 1128 25.32 -66.97 0.16
N GLN A 1129 24.65 -66.01 0.77
CA GLN A 1129 23.22 -66.11 1.12
C GLN A 1129 22.30 -65.85 -0.09
N PHE A 1130 22.80 -65.26 -1.17
CA PHE A 1130 22.02 -64.95 -2.38
C PHE A 1130 22.07 -66.10 -3.41
N LYS A 1131 21.35 -67.18 -3.14
CA LYS A 1131 21.44 -68.45 -3.90
C LYS A 1131 20.62 -68.51 -5.18
N ASP A 1132 19.40 -67.96 -5.17
CA ASP A 1132 18.48 -68.00 -6.32
C ASP A 1132 18.59 -66.76 -7.21
N LYS A 1133 17.97 -66.80 -8.39
CA LYS A 1133 18.01 -65.72 -9.38
C LYS A 1133 17.47 -64.40 -8.81
N ALA A 1134 16.38 -64.44 -8.05
CA ALA A 1134 15.78 -63.25 -7.45
C ALA A 1134 16.68 -62.65 -6.35
N ALA A 1135 17.38 -63.49 -5.58
CA ALA A 1135 18.35 -63.07 -4.59
C ALA A 1135 19.61 -62.46 -5.25
N GLN A 1136 20.11 -63.04 -6.33
CA GLN A 1136 21.22 -62.45 -7.10
C GLN A 1136 20.86 -61.10 -7.70
N GLU A 1137 19.61 -60.96 -8.14
CA GLU A 1137 19.03 -59.72 -8.63
C GLU A 1137 18.96 -58.63 -7.54
N ARG A 1138 18.52 -59.00 -6.32
CA ARG A 1138 18.58 -58.12 -5.13
C ARG A 1138 20.00 -57.71 -4.77
N LEU A 1139 20.96 -58.64 -4.84
CA LEU A 1139 22.37 -58.33 -4.57
C LEU A 1139 22.90 -57.30 -5.58
N ARG A 1140 22.61 -57.45 -6.88
CA ARG A 1140 23.01 -56.48 -7.90
C ARG A 1140 22.36 -55.11 -7.68
N ALA A 1141 21.09 -55.07 -7.29
CA ALA A 1141 20.42 -53.81 -6.93
C ALA A 1141 21.09 -53.16 -5.72
N ALA A 1142 21.34 -53.93 -4.65
CA ALA A 1142 22.02 -53.44 -3.45
C ALA A 1142 23.44 -52.92 -3.75
N GLU A 1143 24.22 -53.61 -4.57
CA GLU A 1143 25.57 -53.15 -4.97
C GLU A 1143 25.54 -51.86 -5.79
N ARG A 1144 24.59 -51.70 -6.71
CA ARG A 1144 24.41 -50.45 -7.46
C ARG A 1144 23.97 -49.29 -6.57
N ILE A 1145 23.16 -49.58 -5.55
CA ILE A 1145 22.75 -48.62 -4.54
C ILE A 1145 23.97 -48.21 -3.70
N LEU A 1146 24.82 -49.14 -3.24
CA LEU A 1146 26.08 -48.81 -2.54
C LEU A 1146 26.99 -47.91 -3.39
N ALA A 1147 27.11 -48.21 -4.69
CA ALA A 1147 27.93 -47.43 -5.62
C ALA A 1147 27.32 -46.07 -6.02
N ALA A 1148 26.08 -45.77 -5.59
CA ALA A 1148 25.41 -44.53 -6.00
C ALA A 1148 26.14 -43.29 -5.49
N TYR A 1149 26.88 -43.39 -4.38
CA TYR A 1149 27.56 -42.28 -3.71
C TYR A 1149 28.99 -42.65 -3.25
N SER A 1150 29.60 -43.68 -3.87
CA SER A 1150 30.94 -44.21 -3.52
C SER A 1150 32.09 -43.25 -3.81
#